data_AF-A0A9W7E7Y9-F1
#
_entry.id   AF-A0A9W7E7Y9-F1
#
_cell.length_a   1.000
_cell.length_b   1.000
_cell.length_c   1.000
_cell.angle_alpha   90.00
_cell.angle_beta   90.00
_cell.angle_gamma   90.00
#
_symmetry.space_group_name_H-M   'P 1'
#
loop_
_entity.id
_entity.type
_entity.pdbx_description
1 polymer ?
#
loop_
_entity_poly.entity_id
_entity_poly.type
_entity_poly.pdbx_seq_one_letter_code
_entity_poly.pdbx_strand_id
1 'polypeptide(L)'
;MRASTMSPRVFLLLLLFVRNVHACHNLCHGNGMCNIHSICECDPGFSGPDCSEKLCPTAYAWADTPDANGNAHNLAECSNRGTCDYTTGLCTCQSGFGGGACSILKCDNDCNNHGQCMSMKEAALQFNGFSLNRSVSYNLWDSEQIHGCVCDHGWEGHACTEQVCEKGDDPRTNVGVDEVVKLYCECPTSCTGNLVLRYKTNTFILSHEATASQFAKQLMALAYSKSDSSVYSQGAPVQVAYSAGTSVCSNGGTTSSITFKKESGALPSMDIMVNQLSSGGGAVVASFKTTQTLTCVCSGACGGSFLLSMDGIDTSDIAFNANAATLQTTLQNLYASINTAVTVNTVATTFSAGAVVCQDSSTVVSTIVFSTDSGNLPTLSVIASITDASVMAPNAMSVAHANRGSKDSLLCNGIGTCKYDTGKCDCGDYYTFEDAFGGCGRPIINTSAWVGVETCPGVVLQSDLTLAVDKPISEKRLYFAMGSNKTNTGLHYYATGGTFDLVPPTLFNLTNMTAGSVALDLSEGFVYFVDKLEGRIDRVQMYNVTKDKPYKHPYSGDLEFTRQRFAPDGGSAPYGLALDLRWHKRYAYWTVPSANYEPSFKTYGDPTYSYEDNPASGGKIRRCALDKGAAHLCTVEDLTTVIEAQVGELRNPRGIALDLVAEKMYWVDSGNETVADGKVFTANLDGTSAALLISQNLTDPYSIALDLVNSQIYIGDRRDHATQNYGAVGRVNMGNTTISWIVRWINAGSSPYDRVRNPDYLALDMDEGRIVFTDTLNRKIYWASMTEPWKRTGVFTGVHIVENPQGIAYDHGHGYPDASTPYYDCYGHGTCGGFASNFKCTCDDGYFGNCNNTMCPQGPAWFDEAVTENNAHRMAECSNRGTCIRRTGECKCQEGFSGGACERLDCPVSVDPFTSEELECSGRGTCQSVELMGFHRRNHLGEPAPIDYSYHAQTNKSSNQLWDAQMLQGCVCDVYWYTDGIWTHNLSDPMGYDCSYTSCPFGDNPNRPKTNTTLIQKFEMQALRCTASAGSFRIGFKGYWSNVLPFNVGVVDLEKELQSMRTFGNISVTYNQGDVMCMAGGNNIANVTFYSELGQQPLIKGDSELLRGGTIEVVQHVKGDKENEQCSNSGICDRTTGQCQCFNGYSSSDGNGFAGLRNDCGYFGDSRAAAWGENAWYGME
;
A
#
# COMPACT_ATOMS: atom_id res chain seq x y z
N MET A 1 -69.51 3.60 -25.72
CA MET A 1 -70.67 3.65 -26.65
C MET A 1 -70.85 2.28 -27.29
N ARG A 2 -72.10 1.82 -27.35
CA ARG A 2 -72.65 0.66 -28.08
C ARG A 2 -72.18 -0.75 -27.69
N ALA A 3 -73.05 -1.37 -26.91
CA ALA A 3 -73.30 -2.80 -26.87
C ALA A 3 -73.81 -3.31 -28.23
N SER A 4 -73.44 -4.54 -28.60
CA SER A 4 -74.06 -5.31 -29.67
C SER A 4 -74.36 -6.71 -29.15
N THR A 5 -75.66 -7.01 -29.06
CA THR A 5 -76.28 -8.25 -28.60
C THR A 5 -76.43 -9.28 -29.73
N MET A 6 -76.04 -10.54 -29.52
CA MET A 6 -76.58 -11.74 -30.20
C MET A 6 -76.42 -12.94 -29.23
N SER A 7 -77.47 -13.46 -28.58
CA SER A 7 -78.60 -14.33 -28.99
C SER A 7 -78.36 -15.83 -28.66
N PRO A 8 -79.18 -16.47 -27.80
CA PRO A 8 -78.92 -17.79 -27.23
C PRO A 8 -79.62 -18.90 -28.01
N ARG A 9 -79.02 -19.44 -29.07
CA ARG A 9 -79.56 -20.62 -29.76
C ARG A 9 -78.49 -21.53 -30.36
N VAL A 10 -77.56 -22.01 -29.55
CA VAL A 10 -76.85 -23.29 -29.82
C VAL A 10 -76.53 -23.94 -28.46
N PHE A 11 -77.56 -24.28 -27.68
CA PHE A 11 -77.41 -24.87 -26.34
C PHE A 11 -77.71 -26.38 -26.31
N LEU A 12 -77.70 -27.09 -27.45
CA LEU A 12 -78.20 -28.47 -27.45
C LEU A 12 -77.60 -29.39 -28.52
N LEU A 13 -76.26 -29.44 -28.66
CA LEU A 13 -75.62 -30.50 -29.47
C LEU A 13 -74.11 -30.74 -29.16
N LEU A 14 -73.71 -30.74 -27.88
CA LEU A 14 -72.32 -31.07 -27.49
C LEU A 14 -72.22 -31.75 -26.11
N LEU A 15 -73.12 -32.70 -25.82
CA LEU A 15 -73.09 -33.53 -24.61
C LEU A 15 -72.52 -34.94 -24.82
N LEU A 16 -71.69 -35.16 -25.84
CA LEU A 16 -70.99 -36.44 -26.06
C LEU A 16 -69.56 -36.24 -26.58
N PHE A 17 -68.75 -35.52 -25.81
CA PHE A 17 -67.31 -35.77 -25.70
C PHE A 17 -66.92 -35.48 -24.26
N VAL A 18 -67.12 -36.44 -23.36
CA VAL A 18 -66.29 -36.49 -22.15
C VAL A 18 -64.89 -36.89 -22.65
N ARG A 19 -64.13 -35.92 -23.15
CA ARG A 19 -62.68 -36.05 -23.08
C ARG A 19 -62.39 -36.04 -21.59
N ASN A 20 -61.76 -37.10 -21.09
CA ASN A 20 -61.08 -37.08 -19.80
C ASN A 20 -60.18 -35.83 -19.83
N VAL A 21 -60.63 -34.75 -19.19
CA VAL A 21 -59.75 -33.64 -18.86
C VAL A 21 -58.85 -34.26 -17.81
N HIS A 22 -57.63 -34.60 -18.19
CA HIS A 22 -56.58 -34.88 -17.23
C HIS A 22 -56.55 -33.65 -16.32
N ALA A 23 -57.06 -33.80 -15.11
CA ALA A 23 -57.14 -32.71 -14.16
C ALA A 23 -55.76 -32.59 -13.55
N CYS A 24 -55.00 -31.59 -13.98
CA CYS A 24 -53.78 -31.22 -13.27
C CYS A 24 -54.13 -30.81 -11.83
N HIS A 25 -53.19 -31.05 -10.92
CA HIS A 25 -53.33 -30.62 -9.54
C HIS A 25 -53.61 -29.11 -9.46
N ASN A 26 -54.57 -28.71 -8.61
CA ASN A 26 -55.09 -27.34 -8.50
C ASN A 26 -55.44 -26.65 -9.82
N LEU A 27 -55.68 -27.40 -10.90
CA LEU A 27 -55.90 -26.86 -12.25
C LEU A 27 -54.80 -25.87 -12.68
N CYS A 28 -53.54 -26.19 -12.35
CA CYS A 28 -52.38 -25.32 -12.58
C CYS A 28 -52.55 -23.92 -11.99
N HIS A 29 -53.29 -23.83 -10.87
CA HIS A 29 -53.63 -22.59 -10.18
C HIS A 29 -54.27 -21.51 -11.09
N GLY A 30 -54.76 -21.90 -12.27
CA GLY A 30 -55.21 -20.98 -13.31
C GLY A 30 -54.10 -20.24 -14.08
N ASN A 31 -52.83 -20.54 -13.84
CA ASN A 31 -51.64 -19.90 -14.44
C ASN A 31 -50.84 -20.86 -15.32
N GLY A 32 -51.52 -21.76 -16.02
CA GLY A 32 -50.86 -22.71 -16.92
C GLY A 32 -51.84 -23.63 -17.60
N MET A 33 -51.31 -24.41 -18.55
CA MET A 33 -52.07 -25.43 -19.26
C MET A 33 -51.68 -26.81 -18.80
N CYS A 34 -52.70 -27.64 -18.56
CA CYS A 34 -52.48 -29.04 -18.24
C CYS A 34 -52.19 -29.85 -19.50
N ASN A 35 -51.00 -30.46 -19.57
CA ASN A 35 -50.65 -31.30 -20.70
C ASN A 35 -51.26 -32.71 -20.60
N ILE A 36 -51.04 -33.53 -21.63
CA ILE A 36 -51.62 -34.88 -21.71
C ILE A 36 -51.12 -35.86 -20.62
N HIS A 37 -50.11 -35.46 -19.85
CA HIS A 37 -49.52 -36.24 -18.77
C HIS A 37 -49.92 -35.73 -17.37
N SER A 38 -50.91 -34.84 -17.27
CA SER A 38 -51.34 -34.19 -16.02
C SER A 38 -50.25 -33.34 -15.35
N ILE A 39 -49.32 -32.82 -16.15
CA ILE A 39 -48.27 -31.88 -15.72
C ILE A 39 -48.68 -30.47 -16.12
N CYS A 40 -48.51 -29.54 -15.21
CA CYS A 40 -48.73 -28.13 -15.49
C CYS A 40 -47.58 -27.54 -16.29
N GLU A 41 -47.90 -27.06 -17.49
CA GLU A 41 -47.02 -26.19 -18.27
C GLU A 41 -47.38 -24.75 -17.91
N CYS A 42 -46.54 -24.13 -17.07
CA CYS A 42 -46.83 -22.82 -16.52
C CYS A 42 -46.78 -21.71 -17.57
N ASP A 43 -47.69 -20.77 -17.41
CA ASP A 43 -47.68 -19.53 -18.17
C ASP A 43 -46.41 -18.72 -17.81
N PRO A 44 -45.89 -17.88 -18.74
CA PRO A 44 -44.71 -17.06 -18.48
C PRO A 44 -44.85 -16.23 -17.20
N GLY A 45 -43.83 -16.29 -16.32
CA GLY A 45 -43.82 -15.61 -15.03
C GLY A 45 -44.30 -16.46 -13.85
N PHE A 46 -44.79 -17.68 -14.11
CA PHE A 46 -45.16 -18.65 -13.07
C PHE A 46 -44.28 -19.90 -13.15
N SER A 47 -44.12 -20.56 -12.01
CA SER A 47 -43.31 -21.74 -11.81
C SER A 47 -43.87 -22.60 -10.68
N GLY A 48 -43.14 -23.66 -10.34
CA GLY A 48 -43.62 -24.66 -9.39
C GLY A 48 -44.52 -25.71 -10.05
N PRO A 49 -44.80 -26.83 -9.36
CA PRO A 49 -45.46 -28.00 -9.93
C PRO A 49 -46.94 -27.78 -10.30
N ASP A 50 -47.59 -26.78 -9.72
CA ASP A 50 -48.96 -26.37 -10.06
C ASP A 50 -49.07 -24.90 -10.50
N CYS A 51 -47.96 -24.25 -10.86
CA CYS A 51 -47.93 -22.85 -11.33
C CYS A 51 -48.46 -21.81 -10.32
N SER A 52 -48.41 -22.12 -9.02
CA SER A 52 -48.79 -21.19 -7.96
C SER A 52 -47.66 -20.23 -7.56
N GLU A 53 -46.39 -20.55 -7.86
CA GLU A 53 -45.24 -19.72 -7.54
C GLU A 53 -44.97 -18.72 -8.67
N LYS A 54 -44.72 -17.46 -8.32
CA LYS A 54 -44.28 -16.44 -9.27
C LYS A 54 -42.75 -16.42 -9.35
N LEU A 55 -42.23 -16.31 -10.57
CA LEU A 55 -40.80 -16.13 -10.81
C LEU A 55 -40.38 -14.74 -10.37
N CYS A 56 -39.36 -14.65 -9.52
CA CYS A 56 -38.70 -13.37 -9.24
C CYS A 56 -37.79 -12.98 -10.41
N PRO A 57 -37.50 -11.67 -10.57
CA PRO A 57 -36.60 -11.21 -11.61
C PRO A 57 -35.17 -11.72 -11.36
N THR A 58 -34.47 -12.01 -12.45
CA THR A 58 -33.08 -12.46 -12.46
C THR A 58 -32.17 -11.38 -13.03
N ALA A 59 -30.97 -11.29 -12.48
CA ALA A 59 -29.88 -10.44 -12.96
C ALA A 59 -28.54 -11.05 -12.53
N TYR A 60 -27.43 -10.49 -12.98
CA TYR A 60 -26.10 -11.03 -12.68
C TYR A 60 -25.86 -11.12 -11.16
N ALA A 61 -25.35 -12.27 -10.72
CA ALA A 61 -25.06 -12.51 -9.31
C ALA A 61 -23.89 -11.66 -8.80
N TRP A 62 -24.03 -11.07 -7.62
CA TRP A 62 -22.92 -10.43 -6.91
C TRP A 62 -21.88 -11.44 -6.43
N ALA A 63 -22.30 -12.65 -6.10
CA ALA A 63 -21.40 -13.73 -5.71
C ALA A 63 -22.07 -15.06 -6.07
N ASP A 64 -21.38 -15.93 -6.79
CA ASP A 64 -21.82 -17.29 -7.12
C ASP A 64 -20.64 -18.25 -7.24
N THR A 65 -20.94 -19.54 -7.22
CA THR A 65 -19.95 -20.57 -7.53
C THR A 65 -19.71 -20.58 -9.04
N PRO A 66 -18.46 -20.47 -9.52
CA PRO A 66 -18.17 -20.44 -10.96
C PRO A 66 -18.70 -21.67 -11.73
N ASP A 67 -19.05 -21.47 -12.99
CA ASP A 67 -19.57 -22.53 -13.87
C ASP A 67 -18.46 -23.45 -14.43
N ALA A 68 -18.84 -24.37 -15.33
CA ALA A 68 -17.90 -25.30 -15.96
C ALA A 68 -16.82 -24.71 -16.86
N ASN A 69 -16.98 -23.47 -17.26
CA ASN A 69 -16.04 -22.73 -18.07
C ASN A 69 -15.28 -21.68 -17.25
N GLY A 70 -15.51 -21.61 -15.93
CA GLY A 70 -14.92 -20.61 -15.05
C GLY A 70 -15.64 -19.27 -15.06
N ASN A 71 -16.84 -19.18 -15.63
CA ASN A 71 -17.63 -17.97 -15.59
C ASN A 71 -18.29 -17.82 -14.22
N ALA A 72 -18.02 -16.71 -13.54
CA ALA A 72 -18.79 -16.24 -12.40
C ALA A 72 -19.75 -15.12 -12.83
N HIS A 73 -20.63 -14.71 -11.91
CA HIS A 73 -21.68 -13.71 -12.11
C HIS A 73 -22.77 -14.17 -13.07
N ASN A 74 -23.23 -15.42 -12.96
CA ASN A 74 -24.34 -15.89 -13.79
C ASN A 74 -25.65 -15.18 -13.41
N LEU A 75 -26.65 -15.20 -14.30
CA LEU A 75 -27.98 -14.68 -13.97
C LEU A 75 -28.56 -15.50 -12.81
N ALA A 76 -28.85 -14.83 -11.71
CA ALA A 76 -29.40 -15.41 -10.50
C ALA A 76 -30.67 -14.67 -10.06
N GLU A 77 -31.57 -15.42 -9.42
CA GLU A 77 -32.77 -14.85 -8.82
C GLU A 77 -32.38 -13.87 -7.71
N CYS A 78 -32.94 -12.67 -7.77
CA CYS A 78 -32.59 -11.59 -6.84
C CYS A 78 -31.07 -11.32 -6.74
N SER A 79 -30.31 -11.59 -7.81
CA SER A 79 -28.86 -11.33 -7.95
C SER A 79 -28.00 -11.90 -6.81
N ASN A 80 -28.49 -12.93 -6.11
CA ASN A 80 -27.88 -13.44 -4.86
C ASN A 80 -27.66 -12.37 -3.77
N ARG A 81 -28.44 -11.27 -3.78
CA ARG A 81 -28.43 -10.19 -2.77
C ARG A 81 -29.83 -9.82 -2.29
N GLY A 82 -30.75 -10.77 -2.40
CA GLY A 82 -32.09 -10.61 -1.89
C GLY A 82 -32.82 -11.93 -1.83
N THR A 83 -33.89 -11.95 -1.04
CA THR A 83 -34.77 -13.10 -0.87
C THR A 83 -35.98 -12.95 -1.80
N CYS A 84 -36.31 -14.00 -2.55
CA CYS A 84 -37.50 -14.02 -3.39
C CYS A 84 -38.75 -14.35 -2.58
N ASP A 85 -39.78 -13.49 -2.67
CA ASP A 85 -41.13 -13.87 -2.26
C ASP A 85 -41.88 -14.48 -3.45
N TYR A 86 -41.92 -15.81 -3.52
CA TYR A 86 -42.60 -16.56 -4.58
C TYR A 86 -44.13 -16.35 -4.62
N THR A 87 -44.73 -15.73 -3.60
CA THR A 87 -46.16 -15.37 -3.61
C THR A 87 -46.39 -14.10 -4.42
N THR A 88 -45.48 -13.13 -4.29
CA THR A 88 -45.61 -11.82 -4.94
C THR A 88 -44.79 -11.72 -6.23
N GLY A 89 -43.73 -12.51 -6.38
CA GLY A 89 -42.75 -12.44 -7.48
C GLY A 89 -41.79 -11.26 -7.34
N LEU A 90 -41.61 -10.74 -6.11
CA LEU A 90 -40.76 -9.58 -5.82
C LEU A 90 -39.57 -9.96 -4.95
N CYS A 91 -38.42 -9.35 -5.22
CA CYS A 91 -37.21 -9.50 -4.42
C CYS A 91 -37.20 -8.53 -3.24
N THR A 92 -36.89 -9.03 -2.05
CA THR A 92 -36.54 -8.23 -0.88
C THR A 92 -35.03 -8.14 -0.78
N CYS A 93 -34.47 -6.95 -1.03
CA CYS A 93 -33.02 -6.76 -1.10
C CYS A 93 -32.38 -6.57 0.27
N GLN A 94 -31.15 -7.05 0.41
CA GLN A 94 -30.28 -6.75 1.56
C GLN A 94 -29.98 -5.24 1.63
N SER A 95 -29.67 -4.74 2.84
CA SER A 95 -29.23 -3.36 3.03
C SER A 95 -28.06 -3.02 2.10
N GLY A 96 -28.04 -1.80 1.57
CA GLY A 96 -27.09 -1.37 0.54
C GLY A 96 -27.45 -1.76 -0.90
N PHE A 97 -28.37 -2.71 -1.13
CA PHE A 97 -28.74 -3.19 -2.47
C PHE A 97 -30.12 -2.71 -2.96
N GLY A 98 -30.31 -2.74 -4.27
CA GLY A 98 -31.43 -2.12 -4.98
C GLY A 98 -31.70 -2.67 -6.37
N GLY A 99 -32.70 -2.09 -7.04
CA GLY A 99 -33.20 -2.59 -8.32
C GLY A 99 -34.24 -3.70 -8.12
N GLY A 100 -35.00 -4.01 -9.18
CA GLY A 100 -36.07 -5.01 -9.11
C GLY A 100 -35.58 -6.41 -8.76
N ALA A 101 -34.32 -6.73 -9.07
CA ALA A 101 -33.66 -7.99 -8.78
C ALA A 101 -32.50 -7.85 -7.77
N CYS A 102 -32.41 -6.78 -6.98
CA CYS A 102 -31.28 -6.54 -6.06
C CYS A 102 -29.90 -6.48 -6.74
N SER A 103 -29.89 -6.12 -8.03
CA SER A 103 -28.72 -6.11 -8.91
C SER A 103 -27.89 -4.83 -8.83
N ILE A 104 -28.33 -3.85 -8.03
CA ILE A 104 -27.70 -2.54 -7.95
C ILE A 104 -27.19 -2.31 -6.54
N LEU A 105 -25.92 -1.97 -6.41
CA LEU A 105 -25.38 -1.35 -5.20
C LEU A 105 -25.87 0.09 -5.18
N LYS A 106 -26.70 0.44 -4.18
CA LYS A 106 -27.27 1.79 -4.08
C LYS A 106 -26.22 2.79 -3.64
N CYS A 107 -26.38 4.02 -4.12
CA CYS A 107 -25.75 5.19 -3.53
C CYS A 107 -26.33 5.48 -2.15
N ASP A 108 -25.50 6.06 -1.31
CA ASP A 108 -25.87 6.35 0.06
C ASP A 108 -26.74 7.60 0.13
N ASN A 109 -27.97 7.45 0.66
CA ASN A 109 -28.94 8.52 0.85
C ASN A 109 -29.10 9.45 -0.37
N ASP A 110 -29.06 8.89 -1.58
CA ASP A 110 -29.08 9.66 -2.84
C ASP A 110 -28.04 10.79 -2.88
N CYS A 111 -26.83 10.49 -2.40
CA CYS A 111 -25.70 11.42 -2.31
C CYS A 111 -25.99 12.68 -1.49
N ASN A 112 -26.91 12.56 -0.52
CA ASN A 112 -27.36 13.60 0.39
C ASN A 112 -27.79 14.92 -0.31
N ASN A 113 -28.18 14.85 -1.59
CA ASN A 113 -28.46 16.00 -2.47
C ASN A 113 -27.27 16.94 -2.70
N HIS A 114 -26.04 16.46 -2.48
CA HIS A 114 -24.78 17.16 -2.75
C HIS A 114 -23.93 16.45 -3.81
N GLY A 115 -24.59 15.65 -4.64
CA GLY A 115 -23.99 14.92 -5.73
C GLY A 115 -25.05 14.16 -6.52
N GLN A 116 -24.57 13.42 -7.51
CA GLN A 116 -25.41 12.60 -8.36
C GLN A 116 -25.03 11.13 -8.19
N CYS A 117 -26.04 10.29 -7.99
CA CYS A 117 -25.86 8.85 -7.99
C CYS A 117 -25.69 8.36 -9.42
N MET A 118 -24.55 7.74 -9.73
CA MET A 118 -24.23 7.26 -11.07
C MET A 118 -23.67 5.86 -11.02
N SER A 119 -23.99 5.06 -12.04
CA SER A 119 -23.25 3.82 -12.31
C SER A 119 -21.82 4.14 -12.75
N MET A 120 -20.92 3.18 -12.59
CA MET A 120 -19.53 3.34 -13.08
C MET A 120 -19.47 3.64 -14.58
N LYS A 121 -20.37 3.02 -15.36
CA LYS A 121 -20.51 3.26 -16.80
C LYS A 121 -20.89 4.69 -17.13
N GLU A 122 -21.85 5.26 -16.38
CA GLU A 122 -22.29 6.64 -16.56
C GLU A 122 -21.20 7.63 -16.11
N ALA A 123 -20.57 7.38 -14.96
CA ALA A 123 -19.50 8.21 -14.43
C ALA A 123 -18.29 8.24 -15.40
N ALA A 124 -17.92 7.09 -15.97
CA ALA A 124 -16.82 6.99 -16.94
C ALA A 124 -17.03 7.88 -18.19
N LEU A 125 -18.27 8.11 -18.61
CA LEU A 125 -18.57 8.94 -19.78
C LEU A 125 -18.62 10.44 -19.49
N GLN A 126 -18.70 10.84 -18.21
CA GLN A 126 -18.93 12.22 -17.82
C GLN A 126 -17.64 13.03 -17.66
N PHE A 127 -17.76 14.36 -17.81
CA PHE A 127 -16.69 15.32 -17.58
C PHE A 127 -17.21 16.46 -16.70
N ASN A 128 -16.69 16.55 -15.48
CA ASN A 128 -16.97 17.63 -14.53
C ASN A 128 -15.73 18.49 -14.22
N GLY A 129 -14.56 18.22 -14.82
CA GLY A 129 -13.36 19.05 -14.71
C GLY A 129 -12.73 19.16 -13.30
N PHE A 130 -13.22 18.41 -12.32
CA PHE A 130 -12.71 18.36 -10.94
C PHE A 130 -12.31 16.93 -10.56
N SER A 131 -13.29 16.04 -10.46
CA SER A 131 -13.07 14.61 -10.24
C SER A 131 -13.06 13.88 -11.59
N LEU A 132 -14.08 14.12 -12.42
CA LEU A 132 -14.23 13.56 -13.77
C LEU A 132 -13.58 14.47 -14.82
N ASN A 133 -12.32 14.23 -15.16
CA ASN A 133 -11.57 15.03 -16.13
C ASN A 133 -11.35 14.35 -17.49
N ARG A 134 -11.95 13.18 -17.72
CA ARG A 134 -11.81 12.40 -18.95
C ARG A 134 -13.07 11.57 -19.21
N SER A 135 -13.40 11.37 -20.48
CA SER A 135 -14.49 10.49 -20.91
C SER A 135 -13.88 9.19 -21.46
N VAL A 136 -14.17 8.06 -20.82
CA VAL A 136 -13.76 6.71 -21.22
C VAL A 136 -14.96 5.75 -21.20
N SER A 137 -14.84 4.57 -21.82
CA SER A 137 -15.89 3.55 -21.77
C SER A 137 -15.56 2.47 -20.74
N TYR A 138 -16.51 2.07 -19.88
CA TYR A 138 -16.36 0.97 -18.92
C TYR A 138 -17.51 -0.02 -19.13
N ASN A 139 -17.20 -1.24 -19.57
CA ASN A 139 -18.20 -2.23 -20.02
C ASN A 139 -18.02 -3.62 -19.36
N LEU A 140 -17.37 -3.70 -18.19
CA LEU A 140 -17.27 -4.92 -17.40
C LEU A 140 -18.61 -5.28 -16.73
N TRP A 141 -18.69 -6.48 -16.13
CA TRP A 141 -19.93 -7.07 -15.59
C TRP A 141 -20.62 -6.17 -14.54
N ASP A 142 -19.81 -5.44 -13.79
CA ASP A 142 -20.14 -4.56 -12.66
C ASP A 142 -20.47 -3.12 -13.10
N SER A 143 -20.22 -2.77 -14.36
CA SER A 143 -20.30 -1.38 -14.87
C SER A 143 -21.65 -0.68 -14.66
N GLU A 144 -22.75 -1.45 -14.65
CA GLU A 144 -24.10 -0.97 -14.36
C GLU A 144 -24.64 -1.47 -13.00
N GLN A 145 -23.87 -2.27 -12.25
CA GLN A 145 -24.29 -2.81 -10.96
C GLN A 145 -23.81 -1.94 -9.81
N ILE A 146 -22.58 -1.43 -9.91
CA ILE A 146 -22.00 -0.59 -8.89
C ILE A 146 -22.36 0.86 -9.18
N HIS A 147 -23.07 1.48 -8.23
CA HIS A 147 -23.31 2.91 -8.23
C HIS A 147 -22.66 3.57 -7.03
N GLY A 148 -22.23 4.80 -7.25
CA GLY A 148 -21.69 5.65 -6.20
C GLY A 148 -21.94 7.11 -6.49
N CYS A 149 -21.54 7.94 -5.53
CA CYS A 149 -21.81 9.36 -5.58
C CYS A 149 -20.68 10.13 -6.26
N VAL A 150 -21.04 10.82 -7.34
CA VAL A 150 -20.20 11.87 -7.93
C VAL A 150 -20.60 13.19 -7.28
N CYS A 151 -19.75 13.71 -6.40
CA CYS A 151 -20.08 14.89 -5.60
C CYS A 151 -20.05 16.20 -6.39
N ASP A 152 -20.95 17.10 -6.01
CA ASP A 152 -20.95 18.48 -6.49
C ASP A 152 -19.68 19.21 -6.03
N HIS A 153 -19.24 20.20 -6.81
CA HIS A 153 -18.06 20.98 -6.47
C HIS A 153 -18.16 21.60 -5.06
N GLY A 154 -17.15 21.34 -4.23
CA GLY A 154 -17.11 21.76 -2.83
C GLY A 154 -17.54 20.69 -1.84
N TRP A 155 -17.98 19.51 -2.31
CA TRP A 155 -18.29 18.34 -1.50
C TRP A 155 -17.43 17.14 -1.89
N GLU A 156 -17.11 16.29 -0.92
CA GLU A 156 -16.33 15.06 -1.06
C GLU A 156 -16.83 13.96 -0.11
N GLY A 157 -16.15 12.82 -0.16
CA GLY A 157 -16.52 11.59 0.58
C GLY A 157 -17.52 10.72 -0.18
N HIS A 158 -17.62 9.44 0.21
CA HIS A 158 -18.42 8.41 -0.50
C HIS A 158 -19.92 8.74 -0.67
N ALA A 159 -20.47 9.58 0.20
CA ALA A 159 -21.88 9.95 0.25
C ALA A 159 -22.09 11.47 0.05
N CYS A 160 -21.04 12.20 -0.32
CA CYS A 160 -21.04 13.67 -0.49
C CYS A 160 -21.49 14.45 0.75
N THR A 161 -21.12 13.97 1.93
CA THR A 161 -21.46 14.58 3.23
C THR A 161 -20.41 15.54 3.74
N GLU A 162 -19.20 15.53 3.18
CA GLU A 162 -18.06 16.29 3.66
C GLU A 162 -17.80 17.49 2.74
N GLN A 163 -17.62 18.69 3.28
CA GLN A 163 -17.21 19.84 2.48
C GLN A 163 -15.69 19.84 2.28
N VAL A 164 -15.26 20.06 1.04
CA VAL A 164 -13.86 20.11 0.65
C VAL A 164 -13.20 21.33 1.31
N CYS A 165 -12.18 21.09 2.13
CA CYS A 165 -11.33 22.17 2.64
C CYS A 165 -10.25 22.58 1.65
N GLU A 166 -9.83 23.85 1.72
CA GLU A 166 -8.76 24.36 0.86
C GLU A 166 -7.43 23.64 1.09
N LYS A 167 -6.76 23.29 0.00
CA LYS A 167 -5.39 22.77 -0.02
C LYS A 167 -4.42 23.87 -0.47
N GLY A 168 -3.17 23.79 -0.04
CA GLY A 168 -2.14 24.75 -0.44
C GLY A 168 -0.74 24.35 -0.01
N ASP A 169 0.22 25.18 -0.45
CA ASP A 169 1.64 25.06 -0.11
C ASP A 169 1.86 25.37 1.38
N ASP A 170 2.72 24.62 2.05
CA ASP A 170 3.07 24.93 3.44
C ASP A 170 3.91 26.22 3.44
N PRO A 171 3.44 27.34 4.03
CA PRO A 171 4.17 28.62 4.00
C PRO A 171 5.53 28.58 4.73
N ARG A 172 5.91 27.45 5.32
CA ARG A 172 7.21 27.20 5.95
C ARG A 172 8.19 26.47 5.01
N THR A 173 7.71 25.81 3.96
CA THR A 173 8.55 25.10 2.98
C THR A 173 8.94 26.06 1.85
N ASN A 174 9.83 27.01 2.13
CA ASN A 174 10.32 28.04 1.19
C ASN A 174 11.18 27.48 0.01
N VAL A 175 11.14 26.18 -0.25
CA VAL A 175 11.96 25.48 -1.25
C VAL A 175 11.04 24.65 -2.16
N GLY A 176 10.19 25.33 -2.91
CA GLY A 176 9.30 24.71 -3.87
C GLY A 176 9.15 25.57 -5.13
N VAL A 177 9.12 24.93 -6.31
CA VAL A 177 8.79 25.62 -7.56
C VAL A 177 7.29 25.57 -7.79
N ASP A 178 6.72 26.69 -8.24
CA ASP A 178 5.32 26.77 -8.67
C ASP A 178 5.09 25.89 -9.91
N GLU A 179 3.88 25.35 -10.08
CA GLU A 179 3.50 24.59 -11.29
C GLU A 179 3.45 25.54 -12.49
N VAL A 180 4.04 25.13 -13.63
CA VAL A 180 4.13 25.95 -14.83
C VAL A 180 3.60 25.23 -16.07
N VAL A 181 2.48 25.74 -16.60
CA VAL A 181 1.92 25.27 -17.88
C VAL A 181 2.44 26.15 -19.02
N LYS A 182 2.97 25.53 -20.09
CA LYS A 182 3.57 26.25 -21.21
C LYS A 182 2.70 26.17 -22.47
N LEU A 183 2.22 27.31 -22.97
CA LEU A 183 1.49 27.45 -24.24
C LEU A 183 2.41 28.07 -25.30
N TYR A 184 2.70 27.34 -26.37
CA TYR A 184 3.43 27.85 -27.52
C TYR A 184 2.46 28.32 -28.61
N CYS A 185 2.67 29.53 -29.14
CA CYS A 185 1.93 30.03 -30.29
C CYS A 185 2.82 30.75 -31.32
N GLU A 186 2.72 30.35 -32.58
CA GLU A 186 3.46 30.89 -33.71
C GLU A 186 2.55 31.11 -34.93
N CYS A 187 2.67 32.28 -35.54
CA CYS A 187 2.04 32.59 -36.83
C CYS A 187 3.12 32.92 -37.87
N PRO A 188 3.09 32.36 -39.08
CA PRO A 188 4.13 32.61 -40.09
C PRO A 188 4.35 34.07 -40.51
N THR A 189 3.31 34.93 -40.50
CA THR A 189 3.40 36.32 -41.00
C THR A 189 2.63 37.34 -40.17
N SER A 190 1.35 37.12 -39.90
CA SER A 190 0.53 37.94 -39.01
C SER A 190 -0.60 37.08 -38.45
N CYS A 191 -0.88 37.22 -37.15
CA CYS A 191 -2.00 36.53 -36.52
C CYS A 191 -3.27 37.37 -36.63
N THR A 192 -4.42 36.74 -36.84
CA THR A 192 -5.74 37.30 -36.51
C THR A 192 -6.58 36.22 -35.83
N GLY A 193 -7.58 36.61 -35.03
CA GLY A 193 -8.51 35.68 -34.38
C GLY A 193 -8.22 35.40 -32.90
N ASN A 194 -8.81 34.34 -32.36
CA ASN A 194 -8.75 34.05 -30.92
C ASN A 194 -8.50 32.55 -30.65
N LEU A 195 -7.97 32.26 -29.46
CA LEU A 195 -7.93 30.91 -28.88
C LEU A 195 -9.12 30.74 -27.94
N VAL A 196 -9.78 29.58 -27.96
CA VAL A 196 -10.73 29.17 -26.93
C VAL A 196 -10.04 28.16 -26.03
N LEU A 197 -9.76 28.55 -24.79
CA LEU A 197 -9.09 27.72 -23.81
C LEU A 197 -10.09 27.22 -22.77
N ARG A 198 -9.88 26.00 -22.28
CA ARG A 198 -10.60 25.40 -21.15
C ARG A 198 -9.65 25.15 -20.00
N TYR A 199 -10.05 25.53 -18.79
CA TYR A 199 -9.39 25.13 -17.56
C TYR A 199 -10.47 24.70 -16.57
N LYS A 200 -10.37 23.45 -16.06
CA LYS A 200 -11.46 22.79 -15.32
C LYS A 200 -12.73 22.72 -16.17
N THR A 201 -13.89 23.12 -15.66
CA THR A 201 -15.16 23.19 -16.42
C THR A 201 -15.32 24.44 -17.27
N ASN A 202 -14.47 25.44 -17.06
CA ASN A 202 -14.70 26.78 -17.57
C ASN A 202 -13.95 27.03 -18.87
N THR A 203 -14.63 27.67 -19.83
CA THR A 203 -14.04 28.09 -21.10
C THR A 203 -13.92 29.60 -21.19
N PHE A 204 -12.84 30.09 -21.81
CA PHE A 204 -12.65 31.51 -22.10
C PHE A 204 -12.00 31.75 -23.45
N ILE A 205 -12.25 32.94 -23.98
CA ILE A 205 -11.71 33.40 -25.26
C ILE A 205 -10.52 34.31 -24.99
N LEU A 206 -9.35 33.91 -25.51
CA LEU A 206 -8.10 34.65 -25.42
C LEU A 206 -7.72 35.21 -26.79
N SER A 207 -7.56 36.52 -26.89
CA SER A 207 -7.11 37.17 -28.13
C SER A 207 -5.65 36.87 -28.44
N HIS A 208 -5.29 36.77 -29.72
CA HIS A 208 -3.90 36.55 -30.15
C HIS A 208 -2.92 37.67 -29.73
N GLU A 209 -3.44 38.87 -29.43
CA GLU A 209 -2.66 40.02 -28.94
C GLU A 209 -2.71 40.18 -27.42
N ALA A 210 -3.37 39.25 -26.71
CA ALA A 210 -3.55 39.37 -25.27
C ALA A 210 -2.20 39.53 -24.57
N THR A 211 -2.10 40.59 -23.77
CA THR A 211 -0.98 40.81 -22.86
C THR A 211 -0.99 39.79 -21.74
N ALA A 212 0.17 39.54 -21.11
CA ALA A 212 0.28 38.59 -20.01
C ALA A 212 -0.71 38.87 -18.86
N SER A 213 -0.95 40.15 -18.54
CA SER A 213 -1.92 40.57 -17.52
C SER A 213 -3.37 40.25 -17.91
N GLN A 214 -3.74 40.46 -19.19
CA GLN A 214 -5.08 40.12 -19.68
C GLN A 214 -5.33 38.62 -19.64
N PHE A 215 -4.32 37.82 -20.01
CA PHE A 215 -4.40 36.36 -19.93
C PHE A 215 -4.59 35.91 -18.47
N ALA A 216 -3.72 36.35 -17.55
CA ALA A 216 -3.85 36.02 -16.13
C ALA A 216 -5.22 36.40 -15.57
N LYS A 217 -5.76 37.57 -15.94
CA LYS A 217 -7.07 38.06 -15.48
C LYS A 217 -8.23 37.17 -15.93
N GLN A 218 -8.23 36.75 -17.20
CA GLN A 218 -9.27 35.86 -17.72
C GLN A 218 -9.26 34.50 -17.02
N LEU A 219 -8.06 33.94 -16.77
CA LEU A 219 -7.94 32.67 -16.06
C LEU A 219 -8.41 32.80 -14.60
N MET A 220 -8.05 33.90 -13.93
CA MET A 220 -8.46 34.14 -12.55
C MET A 220 -9.98 34.27 -12.38
N ALA A 221 -10.64 34.93 -13.34
CA ALA A 221 -12.09 35.14 -13.31
C ALA A 221 -12.91 33.83 -13.40
N LEU A 222 -12.31 32.76 -13.90
CA LEU A 222 -12.95 31.46 -14.05
C LEU A 222 -12.60 30.48 -12.94
N ALA A 223 -11.36 30.53 -12.47
CA ALA A 223 -10.84 29.54 -11.53
C ALA A 223 -10.97 29.96 -10.05
N TYR A 224 -11.18 31.26 -9.78
CA TYR A 224 -11.20 31.79 -8.41
C TYR A 224 -12.34 32.78 -8.18
N SER A 225 -12.72 32.96 -6.92
CA SER A 225 -13.84 33.80 -6.50
C SER A 225 -13.65 35.30 -6.78
N LYS A 226 -12.44 35.76 -7.11
CA LYS A 226 -12.11 37.18 -7.36
C LYS A 226 -11.27 37.32 -8.63
N SER A 227 -11.74 38.17 -9.55
CA SER A 227 -11.15 38.38 -10.89
C SER A 227 -10.13 39.53 -10.98
N ASP A 228 -9.88 40.24 -9.88
CA ASP A 228 -8.96 41.39 -9.84
C ASP A 228 -7.74 41.06 -8.97
N SER A 229 -6.55 41.07 -9.60
CA SER A 229 -5.26 40.80 -8.94
C SER A 229 -4.94 41.77 -7.81
N SER A 230 -5.48 42.99 -7.83
CA SER A 230 -5.23 44.01 -6.81
C SER A 230 -5.94 43.73 -5.47
N VAL A 231 -6.91 42.81 -5.48
CA VAL A 231 -7.63 42.39 -4.27
C VAL A 231 -6.80 41.40 -3.45
N TYR A 232 -5.74 40.83 -4.02
CA TYR A 232 -4.84 39.91 -3.35
C TYR A 232 -3.65 40.69 -2.77
N SER A 233 -3.57 40.71 -1.44
CA SER A 233 -2.66 41.57 -0.66
C SER A 233 -1.16 41.31 -0.91
N GLN A 234 -0.82 40.17 -1.52
CA GLN A 234 0.54 39.66 -1.69
C GLN A 234 0.82 39.11 -3.12
N GLY A 235 -0.04 39.43 -4.10
CA GLY A 235 0.15 39.08 -5.51
C GLY A 235 -0.90 38.13 -6.10
N ALA A 236 -0.94 38.04 -7.43
CA ALA A 236 -1.96 37.29 -8.16
C ALA A 236 -1.79 35.75 -8.02
N PRO A 237 -2.89 34.98 -7.83
CA PRO A 237 -2.89 33.50 -7.80
C PRO A 237 -2.31 32.83 -9.06
N VAL A 238 -2.34 33.53 -10.19
CA VAL A 238 -1.79 33.10 -11.48
C VAL A 238 -0.88 34.22 -12.00
N GLN A 239 0.29 33.83 -12.50
CA GLN A 239 1.18 34.72 -13.24
C GLN A 239 1.41 34.19 -14.65
N VAL A 240 1.51 35.09 -15.63
CA VAL A 240 1.81 34.73 -17.02
C VAL A 240 3.05 35.52 -17.45
N ALA A 241 3.97 34.85 -18.14
CA ALA A 241 5.16 35.47 -18.73
C ALA A 241 5.38 34.95 -20.15
N TYR A 242 5.81 35.83 -21.07
CA TYR A 242 6.09 35.49 -22.46
C TYR A 242 7.60 35.37 -22.69
N SER A 243 8.03 34.34 -23.41
CA SER A 243 9.45 34.12 -23.73
C SER A 243 10.05 35.19 -24.65
N ALA A 244 9.21 35.84 -25.46
CA ALA A 244 9.56 36.94 -26.35
C ALA A 244 8.31 37.75 -26.75
N GLY A 245 8.44 39.07 -26.91
CA GLY A 245 7.35 39.97 -27.34
C GLY A 245 6.37 40.36 -26.22
N THR A 246 5.21 40.93 -26.60
CA THR A 246 4.17 41.42 -25.67
C THR A 246 2.81 40.73 -25.83
N SER A 247 2.70 39.77 -26.75
CA SER A 247 1.46 39.06 -27.12
C SER A 247 1.61 37.55 -26.96
N VAL A 248 0.48 36.84 -26.81
CA VAL A 248 0.45 35.37 -26.67
C VAL A 248 0.97 34.65 -27.92
N CYS A 249 0.74 35.22 -29.11
CA CYS A 249 1.23 34.69 -30.39
C CYS A 249 2.18 35.70 -31.08
N SER A 250 3.18 35.21 -31.81
CA SER A 250 4.12 36.04 -32.57
C SER A 250 4.61 35.41 -33.86
N ASN A 251 5.33 36.20 -34.67
CA ASN A 251 5.83 35.80 -35.99
C ASN A 251 7.04 34.85 -35.97
N GLY A 252 7.69 34.70 -34.81
CA GLY A 252 8.83 33.80 -34.61
C GLY A 252 8.60 32.79 -33.49
N GLY A 253 7.34 32.65 -33.06
CA GLY A 253 6.95 31.82 -31.93
C GLY A 253 7.17 32.49 -30.59
N THR A 254 6.14 32.47 -29.75
CA THR A 254 6.22 32.89 -28.35
C THR A 254 5.71 31.77 -27.46
N THR A 255 6.41 31.50 -26.35
CA THR A 255 5.95 30.59 -25.30
C THR A 255 5.42 31.40 -24.13
N SER A 256 4.16 31.17 -23.78
CA SER A 256 3.53 31.66 -22.56
C SER A 256 3.77 30.67 -21.44
N SER A 257 4.46 31.10 -20.38
CA SER A 257 4.63 30.35 -19.13
C SER A 257 3.55 30.83 -18.16
N ILE A 258 2.62 29.94 -17.83
CA ILE A 258 1.48 30.17 -16.94
C ILE A 258 1.83 29.51 -15.61
N THR A 259 2.17 30.32 -14.62
CA THR A 259 2.60 29.91 -13.29
C THR A 259 1.44 29.98 -12.30
N PHE A 260 1.09 28.85 -11.70
CA PHE A 260 0.07 28.74 -10.67
C PHE A 260 0.71 28.88 -9.29
N LYS A 261 0.36 29.96 -8.58
CA LYS A 261 0.96 30.30 -7.28
C LYS A 261 0.12 29.84 -6.09
N LYS A 262 -1.20 29.76 -6.27
CA LYS A 262 -2.13 29.27 -5.24
C LYS A 262 -2.31 27.75 -5.33
N GLU A 263 -2.62 27.25 -6.52
CA GLU A 263 -2.82 25.83 -6.75
C GLU A 263 -1.46 25.16 -6.93
N SER A 264 -1.09 24.33 -5.96
CA SER A 264 0.16 23.56 -5.93
C SER A 264 -0.14 22.07 -6.07
N GLY A 265 0.82 21.27 -6.53
CA GLY A 265 0.65 19.84 -6.83
C GLY A 265 0.11 19.55 -8.23
N ALA A 266 -0.48 18.37 -8.42
CA ALA A 266 -0.94 17.88 -9.72
C ALA A 266 -2.19 18.63 -10.21
N LEU A 267 -2.01 19.70 -10.98
CA LEU A 267 -3.12 20.49 -11.54
C LEU A 267 -3.82 19.77 -12.71
N PRO A 268 -5.14 19.95 -12.89
CA PRO A 268 -5.84 19.45 -14.06
C PRO A 268 -5.28 20.06 -15.36
N SER A 269 -5.48 19.37 -16.49
CA SER A 269 -5.01 19.84 -17.78
C SER A 269 -5.70 21.15 -18.19
N MET A 270 -5.01 21.93 -19.02
CA MET A 270 -5.57 23.08 -19.71
C MET A 270 -5.66 22.77 -21.19
N ASP A 271 -6.82 22.97 -21.82
CA ASP A 271 -7.08 22.48 -23.18
C ASP A 271 -7.35 23.63 -24.16
N ILE A 272 -6.91 23.46 -25.41
CA ILE A 272 -7.29 24.29 -26.55
C ILE A 272 -8.55 23.67 -27.18
N MET A 273 -9.72 24.21 -26.84
CA MET A 273 -10.99 23.69 -27.35
C MET A 273 -11.20 24.02 -28.82
N VAL A 274 -10.83 25.24 -29.22
CA VAL A 274 -11.00 25.72 -30.58
C VAL A 274 -9.88 26.70 -30.92
N ASN A 275 -9.12 26.39 -31.98
CA ASN A 275 -8.14 27.30 -32.55
C ASN A 275 -8.79 28.09 -33.71
N GLN A 276 -9.18 29.35 -33.45
CA GLN A 276 -9.72 30.26 -34.46
C GLN A 276 -8.67 31.26 -34.96
N LEU A 277 -7.39 30.91 -34.85
CA LEU A 277 -6.30 31.74 -35.36
C LEU A 277 -6.09 31.52 -36.85
N SER A 278 -5.81 32.60 -37.57
CA SER A 278 -5.44 32.55 -38.98
C SER A 278 -4.20 33.40 -39.27
N SER A 279 -3.47 33.05 -40.33
CA SER A 279 -2.34 33.84 -40.81
C SER A 279 -2.34 34.00 -42.33
N GLY A 280 -1.82 35.11 -42.82
CA GLY A 280 -1.72 35.39 -44.26
C GLY A 280 -0.62 34.62 -44.99
N GLY A 281 0.14 33.73 -44.32
CA GLY A 281 1.36 33.13 -44.86
C GLY A 281 1.65 31.68 -44.49
N GLY A 282 0.69 30.93 -43.93
CA GLY A 282 0.84 29.50 -43.62
C GLY A 282 -0.02 29.03 -42.44
N ALA A 283 0.18 27.77 -42.02
CA ALA A 283 -0.52 27.18 -40.88
C ALA A 283 -0.07 27.81 -39.56
N VAL A 284 -1.03 28.19 -38.71
CA VAL A 284 -0.77 28.67 -37.35
C VAL A 284 -0.49 27.48 -36.44
N VAL A 285 0.52 27.58 -35.59
CA VAL A 285 0.85 26.56 -34.60
C VAL A 285 0.48 27.07 -33.22
N ALA A 286 -0.52 26.48 -32.58
CA ALA A 286 -0.85 26.71 -31.18
C ALA A 286 -0.89 25.34 -30.47
N SER A 287 -0.04 25.16 -29.47
CA SER A 287 0.08 23.88 -28.74
C SER A 287 0.63 24.12 -27.34
N PHE A 288 0.14 23.39 -26.36
CA PHE A 288 0.81 23.26 -25.08
C PHE A 288 2.07 22.39 -25.23
N LYS A 289 3.12 22.74 -24.47
CA LYS A 289 4.39 22.02 -24.43
C LYS A 289 4.60 21.40 -23.05
N THR A 290 4.63 20.07 -23.02
CA THR A 290 4.94 19.30 -21.80
C THR A 290 6.30 18.64 -21.94
N THR A 291 7.23 18.94 -21.04
CA THR A 291 8.61 18.45 -21.09
C THR A 291 8.87 17.46 -19.97
N GLN A 292 9.32 16.27 -20.34
CA GLN A 292 9.70 15.20 -19.42
C GLN A 292 11.11 14.71 -19.75
N THR A 293 11.84 14.23 -18.75
CA THR A 293 13.18 13.69 -18.92
C THR A 293 13.21 12.24 -18.45
N LEU A 294 13.58 11.32 -19.34
CA LEU A 294 13.84 9.92 -19.04
C LEU A 294 15.35 9.74 -18.87
N THR A 295 15.79 9.38 -17.68
CA THR A 295 17.20 9.10 -17.36
C THR A 295 17.43 7.60 -17.36
N CYS A 296 18.39 7.13 -18.16
CA CYS A 296 18.87 5.76 -18.15
C CYS A 296 20.31 5.70 -17.67
N VAL A 297 20.61 4.84 -16.70
CA VAL A 297 21.95 4.66 -16.12
C VAL A 297 22.40 3.22 -16.35
N CYS A 298 23.45 3.05 -17.16
CA CYS A 298 24.04 1.75 -17.48
C CYS A 298 25.47 1.66 -16.93
N SER A 299 25.71 0.78 -15.94
CA SER A 299 27.07 0.51 -15.41
C SER A 299 27.85 -0.52 -16.23
N GLY A 300 27.16 -1.34 -17.05
CA GLY A 300 27.73 -2.41 -17.87
C GLY A 300 27.08 -2.49 -19.26
N ALA A 301 26.89 -3.72 -19.76
CA ALA A 301 26.12 -3.97 -20.99
C ALA A 301 24.62 -3.93 -20.66
N CYS A 302 23.91 -2.99 -21.29
CA CYS A 302 22.46 -2.85 -21.12
C CYS A 302 21.72 -3.72 -22.13
N GLY A 303 20.60 -4.31 -21.71
CA GLY A 303 19.79 -5.21 -22.53
C GLY A 303 18.36 -5.34 -22.04
N GLY A 304 17.44 -5.70 -22.94
CA GLY A 304 16.02 -5.93 -22.63
C GLY A 304 15.07 -4.88 -23.20
N SER A 305 13.84 -4.90 -22.74
CA SER A 305 12.79 -3.95 -23.08
C SER A 305 12.21 -3.30 -21.84
N PHE A 306 11.52 -2.18 -22.05
CA PHE A 306 10.75 -1.50 -21.03
C PHE A 306 9.46 -0.98 -21.62
N LEU A 307 8.51 -0.71 -20.74
CA LEU A 307 7.25 -0.06 -21.07
C LEU A 307 7.28 1.32 -20.43
N LEU A 308 6.78 2.32 -21.16
CA LEU A 308 6.40 3.58 -20.56
C LEU A 308 4.90 3.55 -20.32
N SER A 309 4.48 3.99 -19.14
CA SER A 309 3.07 4.09 -18.80
C SER A 309 2.70 5.55 -18.54
N MET A 310 1.49 5.93 -18.94
CA MET A 310 0.92 7.25 -18.68
C MET A 310 -0.57 7.09 -18.46
N ASP A 311 -1.06 7.55 -17.30
CA ASP A 311 -2.43 7.33 -16.83
C ASP A 311 -2.87 5.85 -16.91
N GLY A 312 -1.96 4.93 -16.58
CA GLY A 312 -2.25 3.49 -16.55
C GLY A 312 -2.41 2.84 -17.94
N ILE A 313 -2.09 3.55 -19.02
CA ILE A 313 -1.92 2.96 -20.36
C ILE A 313 -0.44 2.74 -20.59
N ASP A 314 -0.08 1.53 -21.02
CA ASP A 314 1.29 1.14 -21.29
C ASP A 314 1.60 1.20 -22.79
N THR A 315 2.84 1.51 -23.13
CA THR A 315 3.34 1.36 -24.49
C THR A 315 3.43 -0.12 -24.89
N SER A 316 3.61 -0.41 -26.17
CA SER A 316 4.27 -1.65 -26.57
C SER A 316 5.70 -1.70 -26.02
N ASP A 317 6.31 -2.89 -25.96
CA ASP A 317 7.72 -3.06 -25.58
C ASP A 317 8.64 -2.09 -26.35
N ILE A 318 9.38 -1.27 -25.61
CA ILE A 318 10.42 -0.39 -26.15
C ILE A 318 11.77 -1.03 -25.88
N ALA A 319 12.53 -1.27 -26.95
CA ALA A 319 13.90 -1.76 -26.79
C ALA A 319 14.76 -0.73 -26.05
N PHE A 320 15.63 -1.18 -25.13
CA PHE A 320 16.53 -0.29 -24.38
C PHE A 320 17.38 0.64 -25.28
N ASN A 321 17.77 0.15 -26.47
CA ASN A 321 18.55 0.89 -27.46
C ASN A 321 17.67 1.56 -28.54
N ALA A 322 16.39 1.82 -28.26
CA ALA A 322 15.52 2.53 -29.18
C ALA A 322 16.11 3.90 -29.54
N ASN A 323 16.02 4.29 -30.82
CA ASN A 323 16.44 5.61 -31.27
C ASN A 323 15.29 6.64 -31.09
N ALA A 324 15.57 7.91 -31.36
CA ALA A 324 14.61 8.99 -31.21
C ALA A 324 13.33 8.77 -32.03
N ALA A 325 13.44 8.24 -33.26
CA ALA A 325 12.27 8.02 -34.11
C ALA A 325 11.36 6.92 -33.55
N THR A 326 11.93 5.80 -33.09
CA THR A 326 11.17 4.73 -32.44
C THR A 326 10.47 5.25 -31.18
N LEU A 327 11.20 5.97 -30.30
CA LEU A 327 10.61 6.50 -29.08
C LEU A 327 9.50 7.52 -29.37
N GLN A 328 9.68 8.40 -30.37
CA GLN A 328 8.67 9.37 -30.80
C GLN A 328 7.39 8.69 -31.29
N THR A 329 7.51 7.70 -32.19
CA THR A 329 6.34 6.98 -32.71
C THR A 329 5.62 6.20 -31.62
N THR A 330 6.36 5.53 -30.72
CA THR A 330 5.73 4.80 -29.61
C THR A 330 4.99 5.74 -28.65
N LEU A 331 5.57 6.89 -28.32
CA LEU A 331 4.94 7.89 -27.46
C LEU A 331 3.75 8.61 -28.14
N GLN A 332 3.82 8.82 -29.45
CA GLN A 332 2.68 9.31 -30.23
C GLN A 332 1.50 8.33 -30.18
N ASN A 333 1.77 7.04 -30.36
CA ASN A 333 0.74 5.99 -30.29
C ASN A 333 0.16 5.85 -28.87
N LEU A 334 1.02 5.88 -27.85
CA LEU A 334 0.60 5.85 -26.44
C LEU A 334 -0.37 7.00 -26.13
N TYR A 335 -0.04 8.19 -26.59
CA TYR A 335 -0.92 9.32 -26.31
C TYR A 335 -2.23 9.24 -27.10
N ALA A 336 -2.18 8.77 -28.35
CA ALA A 336 -3.37 8.56 -29.16
C ALA A 336 -4.34 7.53 -28.53
N SER A 337 -3.86 6.59 -27.72
CA SER A 337 -4.71 5.66 -26.96
C SER A 337 -5.22 6.23 -25.62
N ILE A 338 -4.56 7.24 -25.06
CA ILE A 338 -4.99 7.91 -23.82
C ILE A 338 -6.15 8.86 -24.09
N ASN A 339 -6.13 9.67 -25.13
CA ASN A 339 -7.23 10.62 -25.29
C ASN A 339 -7.58 10.85 -26.75
N THR A 340 -8.73 10.30 -27.16
CA THR A 340 -9.25 10.45 -28.52
C THR A 340 -9.74 11.87 -28.81
N ALA A 341 -9.91 12.72 -27.78
CA ALA A 341 -10.31 14.11 -27.90
C ALA A 341 -9.13 15.10 -27.88
N VAL A 342 -7.89 14.62 -27.71
CA VAL A 342 -6.69 15.46 -27.55
C VAL A 342 -5.68 15.09 -28.64
N THR A 343 -5.36 16.06 -29.49
CA THR A 343 -4.51 15.92 -30.67
C THR A 343 -3.04 16.11 -30.31
N VAL A 344 -2.23 15.05 -30.44
CA VAL A 344 -0.76 15.21 -30.44
C VAL A 344 -0.31 15.72 -31.79
N ASN A 345 0.15 16.96 -31.81
CA ASN A 345 0.71 17.57 -33.01
C ASN A 345 2.09 16.97 -33.31
N THR A 346 2.99 16.95 -32.33
CA THR A 346 4.35 16.42 -32.46
C THR A 346 4.91 15.94 -31.11
N VAL A 347 5.77 14.92 -31.14
CA VAL A 347 6.65 14.54 -30.03
C VAL A 347 8.09 14.76 -30.50
N ALA A 348 8.86 15.52 -29.73
CA ALA A 348 10.28 15.72 -29.98
C ALA A 348 11.10 14.99 -28.91
N THR A 349 12.20 14.38 -29.32
CA THR A 349 13.11 13.65 -28.42
C THR A 349 14.55 14.02 -28.73
N THR A 350 15.31 14.38 -27.71
CA THR A 350 16.76 14.61 -27.79
C THR A 350 17.49 13.82 -26.71
N PHE A 351 18.71 13.39 -26.98
CA PHE A 351 19.55 12.63 -26.04
C PHE A 351 20.75 13.46 -25.59
N SER A 352 21.11 13.39 -24.31
CA SER A 352 22.29 14.08 -23.77
C SER A 352 23.61 13.51 -24.29
N ALA A 353 23.63 12.24 -24.68
CA ALA A 353 24.77 11.54 -25.27
C ALA A 353 24.27 10.35 -26.13
N GLY A 354 25.02 9.97 -27.16
CA GLY A 354 24.67 8.84 -28.03
C GLY A 354 23.53 9.11 -29.03
N ALA A 355 22.91 8.04 -29.52
CA ALA A 355 21.80 8.07 -30.49
C ALA A 355 20.59 7.22 -30.07
N VAL A 356 20.60 6.69 -28.84
CA VAL A 356 19.66 5.71 -28.32
C VAL A 356 19.30 6.01 -26.86
N VAL A 357 18.16 5.50 -26.38
CA VAL A 357 17.61 5.77 -25.03
C VAL A 357 18.55 5.33 -23.90
N CYS A 358 19.12 4.13 -24.01
CA CYS A 358 20.13 3.60 -23.10
C CYS A 358 21.38 3.19 -23.90
N GLN A 359 22.56 3.50 -23.37
CA GLN A 359 23.83 3.14 -23.99
C GLN A 359 24.76 2.54 -22.93
N ASP A 360 25.48 1.48 -23.31
CA ASP A 360 26.40 0.75 -22.44
C ASP A 360 27.40 1.68 -21.73
N SER A 361 27.63 1.40 -20.44
CA SER A 361 28.60 2.13 -19.60
C SER A 361 28.40 3.66 -19.60
N SER A 362 27.16 4.15 -19.73
CA SER A 362 26.86 5.58 -19.80
C SER A 362 25.54 5.94 -19.13
N THR A 363 25.41 7.23 -18.76
CA THR A 363 24.13 7.83 -18.35
C THR A 363 23.60 8.67 -19.51
N VAL A 364 22.41 8.30 -20.02
CA VAL A 364 21.73 9.03 -21.09
C VAL A 364 20.47 9.68 -20.52
N VAL A 365 20.35 10.99 -20.69
CA VAL A 365 19.14 11.75 -20.37
C VAL A 365 18.42 12.06 -21.68
N SER A 366 17.25 11.46 -21.84
CA SER A 366 16.36 11.68 -22.97
C SER A 366 15.37 12.78 -22.61
N THR A 367 15.41 13.92 -23.31
CA THR A 367 14.42 14.99 -23.16
C THR A 367 13.28 14.75 -24.15
N ILE A 368 12.06 14.60 -23.63
CA ILE A 368 10.84 14.34 -24.37
C ILE A 368 9.96 15.58 -24.27
N VAL A 369 9.53 16.12 -25.41
CA VAL A 369 8.63 17.27 -25.48
C VAL A 369 7.36 16.89 -26.24
N PHE A 370 6.25 16.81 -25.52
CA PHE A 370 4.91 16.63 -26.10
C PHE A 370 4.37 17.99 -26.53
N SER A 371 3.90 18.08 -27.77
CA SER A 371 3.20 19.24 -28.32
C SER A 371 1.76 18.86 -28.60
N THR A 372 0.84 19.24 -27.71
CA THR A 372 -0.57 18.82 -27.81
C THR A 372 -1.52 20.01 -27.63
N ASP A 373 -2.80 19.82 -27.87
CA ASP A 373 -3.87 20.75 -27.48
C ASP A 373 -4.18 20.72 -25.98
N SER A 374 -3.60 19.81 -25.18
CA SER A 374 -3.67 19.81 -23.71
C SER A 374 -2.31 20.08 -23.02
N GLY A 375 -2.33 20.90 -21.98
CA GLY A 375 -1.17 21.21 -21.12
C GLY A 375 -1.17 20.42 -19.82
N ASN A 376 0.00 20.37 -19.17
CA ASN A 376 0.25 19.65 -17.92
C ASN A 376 -0.03 18.14 -18.00
N LEU A 377 0.61 17.47 -18.97
CA LEU A 377 0.39 16.03 -19.16
C LEU A 377 0.91 15.23 -17.96
N PRO A 378 0.28 14.10 -17.62
CA PRO A 378 0.75 13.22 -16.57
C PRO A 378 2.21 12.80 -16.78
N THR A 379 2.93 12.58 -15.69
CA THR A 379 4.32 12.11 -15.73
C THR A 379 4.36 10.66 -16.20
N LEU A 380 5.22 10.35 -17.18
CA LEU A 380 5.46 8.97 -17.61
C LEU A 380 6.05 8.18 -16.44
N SER A 381 5.55 6.97 -16.21
CA SER A 381 6.20 6.00 -15.34
C SER A 381 6.89 4.93 -16.18
N VAL A 382 7.92 4.32 -15.61
CA VAL A 382 8.70 3.26 -16.26
C VAL A 382 8.35 1.94 -15.61
N ILE A 383 7.91 0.98 -16.41
CA ILE A 383 7.73 -0.41 -15.99
C ILE A 383 8.88 -1.18 -16.64
N ALA A 384 9.98 -1.33 -15.89
CA ALA A 384 11.25 -1.83 -16.45
C ALA A 384 11.35 -3.36 -16.36
N SER A 385 11.74 -3.99 -17.47
CA SER A 385 12.24 -5.37 -17.54
C SER A 385 13.66 -5.37 -18.14
N ILE A 386 14.53 -4.46 -17.65
CA ILE A 386 15.94 -4.43 -18.08
C ILE A 386 16.69 -5.55 -17.37
N THR A 387 17.32 -6.43 -18.14
CA THR A 387 18.21 -7.45 -17.59
C THR A 387 19.63 -6.89 -17.63
N ASP A 388 20.09 -6.31 -16.52
CA ASP A 388 21.52 -6.09 -16.33
C ASP A 388 22.14 -7.44 -15.97
N ALA A 389 23.01 -7.95 -16.86
CA ALA A 389 23.73 -9.20 -16.64
C ALA A 389 24.81 -9.11 -15.54
N SER A 390 24.93 -7.98 -14.84
CA SER A 390 25.98 -7.76 -13.83
C SER A 390 25.56 -7.19 -12.47
N VAL A 391 24.33 -6.69 -12.26
CA VAL A 391 23.88 -6.23 -10.92
C VAL A 391 22.35 -6.37 -10.77
N MET A 392 21.91 -7.01 -9.68
CA MET A 392 20.52 -6.90 -9.18
C MET A 392 20.27 -5.46 -8.70
N ALA A 393 19.74 -4.57 -9.56
CA ALA A 393 19.27 -3.24 -9.14
C ALA A 393 17.92 -2.89 -9.83
N PRO A 394 16.81 -2.71 -9.08
CA PRO A 394 15.50 -2.38 -9.64
C PRO A 394 15.34 -0.99 -10.30
N ASN A 395 16.38 -0.15 -10.42
CA ASN A 395 16.22 1.29 -10.72
C ASN A 395 17.16 1.82 -11.82
N ALA A 396 17.36 1.10 -12.93
CA ALA A 396 18.21 1.57 -14.04
C ALA A 396 17.63 2.75 -14.83
N MET A 397 16.33 3.05 -14.68
CA MET A 397 15.65 4.16 -15.36
C MET A 397 14.75 4.96 -14.42
N SER A 398 14.72 6.28 -14.61
CA SER A 398 13.81 7.19 -13.90
C SER A 398 13.25 8.27 -14.82
N VAL A 399 12.05 8.77 -14.51
CA VAL A 399 11.42 9.88 -15.23
C VAL A 399 11.23 11.06 -14.29
N ALA A 400 11.46 12.26 -14.81
CA ALA A 400 11.13 13.52 -14.14
C ALA A 400 10.35 14.44 -15.08
N HIS A 401 9.47 15.27 -14.51
CA HIS A 401 8.66 16.25 -15.25
C HIS A 401 9.19 17.66 -15.00
N ALA A 402 9.71 18.32 -16.05
CA ALA A 402 10.54 19.52 -15.90
C ALA A 402 9.80 20.79 -15.48
N ASN A 403 8.47 20.82 -15.59
CA ASN A 403 7.65 21.99 -15.25
C ASN A 403 6.62 21.71 -14.14
N ARG A 404 6.71 20.53 -13.48
CA ARG A 404 5.81 20.20 -12.38
C ARG A 404 6.17 21.02 -11.15
N GLY A 405 5.18 21.62 -10.51
CA GLY A 405 5.35 22.29 -9.24
C GLY A 405 5.78 21.27 -8.19
N SER A 406 6.83 21.61 -7.45
CA SER A 406 7.31 20.80 -6.33
C SER A 406 6.76 21.30 -4.99
N LYS A 407 5.95 22.35 -5.01
CA LYS A 407 5.25 22.88 -3.85
C LYS A 407 4.23 21.91 -3.31
N ASP A 408 4.08 21.93 -2.01
CA ASP A 408 3.19 21.04 -1.28
C ASP A 408 1.73 21.34 -1.63
N SER A 409 0.85 20.33 -1.58
CA SER A 409 -0.60 20.50 -1.78
C SER A 409 -1.35 19.90 -0.61
N LEU A 410 -1.10 20.45 0.58
CA LEU A 410 -1.56 19.89 1.84
C LEU A 410 -2.90 20.50 2.24
N LEU A 411 -3.78 19.67 2.82
CA LEU A 411 -5.02 20.11 3.43
C LEU A 411 -4.72 21.19 4.47
N CYS A 412 -5.38 22.35 4.36
CA CYS A 412 -5.13 23.51 5.22
C CYS A 412 -3.65 23.89 5.34
N ASN A 413 -2.91 23.79 4.23
CA ASN A 413 -1.48 24.11 4.11
C ASN A 413 -0.57 23.32 5.07
N GLY A 414 -1.05 22.20 5.64
CA GLY A 414 -0.31 21.42 6.63
C GLY A 414 -0.16 22.09 8.00
N ILE A 415 -0.89 23.19 8.25
CA ILE A 415 -0.83 23.98 9.49
C ILE A 415 -2.17 23.96 10.23
N GLY A 416 -3.29 23.85 9.51
CA GLY A 416 -4.63 23.83 10.09
C GLY A 416 -5.30 22.47 10.06
N THR A 417 -6.42 22.35 10.76
CA THR A 417 -7.33 21.21 10.68
C THR A 417 -8.56 21.59 9.85
N CYS A 418 -9.00 20.68 8.98
CA CYS A 418 -10.22 20.88 8.20
C CYS A 418 -11.47 20.68 9.08
N LYS A 419 -12.42 21.61 8.97
CA LYS A 419 -13.78 21.49 9.50
C LYS A 419 -14.71 21.10 8.35
N TYR A 420 -14.87 19.80 8.12
CA TYR A 420 -15.63 19.23 7.00
C TYR A 420 -17.13 19.58 7.01
N ASP A 421 -17.68 20.05 8.12
CA ASP A 421 -19.04 20.59 8.21
C ASP A 421 -19.18 21.99 7.57
N THR A 422 -18.08 22.73 7.49
CA THR A 422 -18.05 24.13 7.00
C THR A 422 -17.10 24.37 5.82
N GLY A 423 -16.31 23.36 5.42
CA GLY A 423 -15.30 23.47 4.37
C GLY A 423 -14.16 24.44 4.70
N LYS A 424 -14.06 24.87 5.96
CA LYS A 424 -13.09 25.88 6.41
C LYS A 424 -11.94 25.24 7.16
N CYS A 425 -10.77 25.86 7.01
CA CYS A 425 -9.60 25.53 7.79
C CYS A 425 -9.63 26.27 9.13
N ASP A 426 -9.45 25.51 10.21
CA ASP A 426 -9.14 26.07 11.52
C ASP A 426 -7.63 26.23 11.63
N CYS A 427 -7.16 27.48 11.60
CA CYS A 427 -5.74 27.81 11.57
C CYS A 427 -5.23 28.07 12.99
N GLY A 428 -4.07 27.52 13.34
CA GLY A 428 -3.43 27.80 14.63
C GLY A 428 -3.09 29.29 14.83
N ASP A 429 -2.73 29.65 16.07
CA ASP A 429 -2.66 31.05 16.57
C ASP A 429 -1.80 32.05 15.77
N TYR A 430 -0.94 31.58 14.86
CA TYR A 430 -0.03 32.41 14.08
C TYR A 430 -0.43 32.57 12.60
N TYR A 431 -1.45 31.83 12.15
CA TYR A 431 -1.87 31.82 10.75
C TYR A 431 -3.36 32.11 10.63
N THR A 432 -3.74 32.79 9.56
CA THR A 432 -5.13 33.09 9.23
C THR A 432 -5.48 32.52 7.88
N PHE A 433 -6.76 32.23 7.73
CA PHE A 433 -7.38 31.97 6.44
C PHE A 433 -7.26 33.19 5.52
N GLU A 434 -6.64 33.00 4.35
CA GLU A 434 -6.60 34.00 3.28
C GLU A 434 -6.77 33.33 1.91
N ASP A 435 -7.76 33.81 1.15
CA ASP A 435 -8.12 33.29 -0.18
C ASP A 435 -6.96 33.23 -1.19
N ALA A 436 -5.84 33.92 -0.95
CA ALA A 436 -4.71 34.05 -1.87
C ALA A 436 -3.72 32.87 -1.80
N PHE A 437 -3.55 32.23 -0.64
CA PHE A 437 -2.47 31.27 -0.37
C PHE A 437 -2.95 29.89 0.08
N GLY A 438 -4.27 29.66 0.07
CA GLY A 438 -4.88 28.45 0.62
C GLY A 438 -5.22 28.61 2.10
N GLY A 439 -6.01 27.65 2.59
CA GLY A 439 -6.75 27.73 3.84
C GLY A 439 -6.01 28.28 5.07
N CYS A 440 -4.72 28.02 5.28
CA CYS A 440 -3.93 28.59 6.38
C CYS A 440 -2.58 29.15 5.93
N GLY A 441 -2.52 29.74 4.73
CA GLY A 441 -1.28 30.21 4.12
C GLY A 441 -0.75 31.56 4.63
N ARG A 442 -1.53 32.35 5.39
CA ARG A 442 -1.15 33.72 5.75
C ARG A 442 -0.74 33.88 7.22
N PRO A 443 0.49 34.32 7.52
CA PRO A 443 0.87 34.69 8.89
C PRO A 443 0.11 35.94 9.37
N ILE A 444 -0.29 35.96 10.63
CA ILE A 444 -0.94 37.14 11.25
C ILE A 444 0.12 38.20 11.56
N ILE A 445 0.13 39.31 10.81
CA ILE A 445 1.03 40.45 11.04
C ILE A 445 0.21 41.60 11.67
N ASN A 446 0.43 41.93 12.95
CA ASN A 446 -0.22 43.07 13.60
C ASN A 446 0.57 44.37 13.33
N THR A 447 -0.02 45.27 12.53
CA THR A 447 0.64 46.49 12.02
C THR A 447 0.27 47.76 12.79
N SER A 448 -0.50 47.68 13.88
CA SER A 448 -0.96 48.86 14.64
C SER A 448 0.15 49.59 15.42
N ALA A 449 1.37 49.03 15.51
CA ALA A 449 2.51 49.63 16.21
C ALA A 449 3.47 50.46 15.30
N TRP A 450 3.17 50.66 14.01
CA TRP A 450 4.17 51.07 13.01
C TRP A 450 3.97 52.49 12.45
N VAL A 451 4.01 53.52 13.30
CA VAL A 451 4.14 54.92 12.85
C VAL A 451 5.56 55.41 13.13
N GLY A 452 6.35 55.68 12.07
CA GLY A 452 7.53 56.56 12.15
C GLY A 452 8.93 55.94 12.08
N VAL A 453 9.12 54.75 11.50
CA VAL A 453 10.47 54.18 11.31
C VAL A 453 10.76 54.01 9.81
N GLU A 454 11.67 54.83 9.28
CA GLU A 454 12.25 54.64 7.95
C GLU A 454 13.23 53.46 8.01
N THR A 455 12.90 52.39 7.28
CA THR A 455 13.57 51.07 7.05
C THR A 455 12.99 49.84 7.80
N CYS A 456 12.83 48.73 7.06
CA CYS A 456 12.30 47.41 7.48
C CYS A 456 13.26 46.28 6.99
N PRO A 457 13.09 44.98 7.36
CA PRO A 457 12.83 44.39 8.68
C PRO A 457 13.72 43.13 8.93
N GLY A 458 14.43 43.07 10.05
CA GLY A 458 15.02 41.84 10.60
C GLY A 458 14.53 41.71 12.02
N VAL A 459 13.78 40.64 12.30
CA VAL A 459 12.99 40.45 13.52
C VAL A 459 13.84 40.64 14.79
N VAL A 460 13.64 41.75 15.49
CA VAL A 460 14.01 41.92 16.91
C VAL A 460 12.75 41.62 17.72
N LEU A 461 12.76 40.52 18.46
CA LEU A 461 11.77 40.23 19.50
C LEU A 461 11.86 41.34 20.55
N GLN A 462 10.77 42.09 20.78
CA GLN A 462 10.68 43.01 21.91
C GLN A 462 10.70 42.20 23.22
N SER A 463 11.85 42.16 23.88
CA SER A 463 11.92 42.02 25.32
C SER A 463 11.72 43.40 25.93
N ASP A 464 10.58 43.64 26.58
CA ASP A 464 10.52 44.31 27.89
C ASP A 464 9.07 44.47 28.35
N LEU A 465 8.57 43.46 29.07
CA LEU A 465 7.83 43.70 30.29
C LEU A 465 8.54 42.97 31.42
N THR A 466 9.15 43.76 32.29
CA THR A 466 9.94 43.35 33.44
C THR A 466 9.11 42.57 34.46
N LEU A 467 9.24 41.25 34.45
CA LEU A 467 9.10 40.42 35.64
C LEU A 467 10.40 39.62 35.79
N ALA A 468 11.13 39.97 36.84
CA ALA A 468 12.48 39.52 37.13
C ALA A 468 12.59 38.00 37.22
N VAL A 469 13.04 37.35 36.15
CA VAL A 469 13.59 35.97 36.18
C VAL A 469 14.71 35.92 35.13
N ASP A 470 15.96 35.84 35.60
CA ASP A 470 17.23 35.82 34.85
C ASP A 470 17.24 35.12 33.48
N LYS A 471 17.95 35.76 32.54
CA LYS A 471 18.23 35.33 31.16
C LYS A 471 18.79 33.89 31.08
N PRO A 472 18.27 32.98 30.23
CA PRO A 472 19.04 31.84 29.78
C PRO A 472 20.06 32.34 28.74
N ILE A 473 21.34 32.12 28.99
CA ILE A 473 22.41 32.52 28.07
C ILE A 473 22.54 31.44 26.97
N SER A 474 22.30 31.80 25.70
CA SER A 474 22.57 31.00 24.51
C SER A 474 24.07 30.98 24.17
N GLU A 475 24.89 30.38 25.02
CA GLU A 475 26.33 30.23 24.75
C GLU A 475 26.59 28.93 23.99
N LYS A 476 27.16 29.00 22.79
CA LYS A 476 27.72 27.80 22.13
C LYS A 476 28.90 27.29 22.93
N ARG A 477 29.03 25.97 23.06
CA ARG A 477 30.06 25.33 23.89
C ARG A 477 30.76 24.21 23.15
N LEU A 478 32.09 24.20 23.21
CA LEU A 478 32.89 23.07 22.73
C LEU A 478 33.23 22.16 23.91
N TYR A 479 32.77 20.91 23.90
CA TYR A 479 33.11 19.90 24.90
C TYR A 479 34.24 19.02 24.37
N PHE A 480 35.25 18.77 25.19
CA PHE A 480 36.37 17.90 24.85
C PHE A 480 36.91 17.22 26.11
N ALA A 481 37.48 16.02 25.97
CA ALA A 481 38.15 15.36 27.07
C ALA A 481 39.67 15.60 27.02
N MET A 482 40.31 15.58 28.19
CA MET A 482 41.76 15.73 28.34
C MET A 482 42.36 14.55 29.07
N GLY A 483 43.45 13.98 28.54
CA GLY A 483 44.21 12.90 29.17
C GLY A 483 45.55 13.35 29.75
N SER A 484 45.67 13.64 31.05
CA SER A 484 46.95 14.06 31.65
C SER A 484 47.59 12.99 32.57
N ASN A 485 48.92 13.00 32.69
CA ASN A 485 49.66 12.23 33.71
C ASN A 485 49.71 12.96 35.08
N LYS A 486 49.06 14.14 35.19
CA LYS A 486 49.13 15.03 36.34
C LYS A 486 47.74 15.55 36.68
N THR A 487 47.08 14.94 37.68
CA THR A 487 45.93 15.38 38.51
C THR A 487 44.70 16.12 37.90
N ASN A 488 44.76 16.63 36.67
CA ASN A 488 43.72 17.37 35.95
C ASN A 488 43.39 16.60 34.66
N THR A 489 42.89 15.37 34.79
CA THR A 489 42.30 14.62 33.69
C THR A 489 40.81 14.89 33.71
N GLY A 490 40.16 15.28 32.61
CA GLY A 490 38.74 15.65 32.73
C GLY A 490 38.00 16.02 31.45
N LEU A 491 36.68 16.18 31.57
CA LEU A 491 35.84 16.81 30.55
C LEU A 491 35.88 18.32 30.75
N HIS A 492 36.16 19.08 29.70
CA HIS A 492 36.28 20.54 29.72
C HIS A 492 35.36 21.15 28.67
N TYR A 493 35.04 22.44 28.84
CA TYR A 493 34.34 23.21 27.82
C TYR A 493 34.90 24.62 27.61
N TYR A 494 34.69 25.17 26.41
CA TYR A 494 34.91 26.59 26.08
C TYR A 494 33.58 27.24 25.67
N ALA A 495 33.31 28.47 26.13
CA ALA A 495 32.24 29.32 25.60
C ALA A 495 32.80 30.17 24.45
N THR A 496 32.15 30.19 23.28
CA THR A 496 32.73 30.80 22.06
C THR A 496 32.46 32.32 21.91
N GLY A 497 31.91 32.98 22.93
CA GLY A 497 31.45 34.38 22.86
C GLY A 497 32.28 35.44 23.61
N GLY A 498 33.40 35.08 24.24
CA GLY A 498 34.23 36.01 25.03
C GLY A 498 35.72 35.69 24.93
N THR A 499 36.58 36.66 25.23
CA THR A 499 38.05 36.52 25.25
C THR A 499 38.47 35.22 25.92
N PHE A 500 39.22 34.38 25.19
CA PHE A 500 39.73 33.08 25.63
C PHE A 500 40.36 33.18 27.04
N ASP A 501 39.65 32.69 28.06
CA ASP A 501 40.19 32.62 29.42
C ASP A 501 41.29 31.55 29.47
N LEU A 502 42.40 31.90 30.13
CA LEU A 502 43.68 31.18 30.05
C LEU A 502 43.68 29.78 30.70
N VAL A 503 42.56 29.32 31.28
CA VAL A 503 42.38 27.97 31.85
C VAL A 503 40.91 27.54 31.74
N PRO A 504 40.54 26.51 30.95
CA PRO A 504 39.15 26.03 30.88
C PRO A 504 38.72 25.38 32.21
N PRO A 505 37.49 25.63 32.71
CA PRO A 505 36.98 24.96 33.90
C PRO A 505 36.91 23.44 33.65
N THR A 506 37.38 22.66 34.64
CA THR A 506 37.23 21.20 34.62
C THR A 506 35.81 20.87 35.05
N LEU A 507 35.00 20.30 34.16
CA LEU A 507 33.65 19.85 34.52
C LEU A 507 33.74 18.60 35.39
N PHE A 508 34.48 17.58 34.97
CA PHE A 508 34.55 16.30 35.67
C PHE A 508 35.94 15.71 35.62
N ASN A 509 36.43 15.10 36.72
CA ASN A 509 37.71 14.40 36.74
C ASN A 509 37.53 12.98 36.19
N LEU A 510 37.98 12.74 34.96
CA LEU A 510 38.01 11.41 34.37
C LEU A 510 39.18 10.67 35.03
N THR A 511 38.97 9.46 35.54
CA THR A 511 40.05 8.66 36.15
C THR A 511 41.25 8.58 35.18
N ASN A 512 42.44 8.91 35.71
CA ASN A 512 43.70 9.14 34.99
C ASN A 512 43.82 8.44 33.62
N MET A 513 44.05 9.25 32.58
CA MET A 513 44.70 8.93 31.29
C MET A 513 43.90 8.34 30.10
N THR A 514 42.58 8.07 30.16
CA THR A 514 41.95 7.19 29.11
C THR A 514 40.61 7.62 28.50
N ALA A 515 40.31 8.92 28.45
CA ALA A 515 39.11 9.40 27.76
C ALA A 515 39.15 9.13 26.23
N GLY A 516 38.03 8.70 25.65
CA GLY A 516 37.85 8.50 24.21
C GLY A 516 36.83 9.47 23.60
N SER A 517 36.05 9.02 22.61
CA SER A 517 35.03 9.88 21.97
C SER A 517 33.98 10.38 22.97
N VAL A 518 33.42 11.56 22.68
CA VAL A 518 32.40 12.25 23.47
C VAL A 518 31.18 12.50 22.59
N ALA A 519 29.98 12.32 23.12
CA ALA A 519 28.73 12.66 22.45
C ALA A 519 27.74 13.31 23.42
N LEU A 520 26.87 14.19 22.92
CA LEU A 520 25.99 15.03 23.74
C LEU A 520 24.53 14.64 23.51
N ASP A 521 23.80 14.47 24.60
CA ASP A 521 22.34 14.41 24.63
C ASP A 521 21.84 15.63 25.41
N LEU A 522 21.75 16.76 24.71
CA LEU A 522 21.32 18.02 25.31
C LEU A 522 19.83 18.00 25.70
N SER A 523 19.03 17.11 25.09
CA SER A 523 17.59 16.98 25.39
C SER A 523 17.34 16.49 26.81
N GLU A 524 18.17 15.57 27.29
CA GLU A 524 18.10 14.99 28.63
C GLU A 524 19.24 15.49 29.52
N GLY A 525 20.11 16.38 29.01
CA GLY A 525 21.22 16.97 29.75
C GLY A 525 22.34 15.98 30.10
N PHE A 526 22.63 15.01 29.23
CA PHE A 526 23.69 14.01 29.43
C PHE A 526 24.89 14.23 28.50
N VAL A 527 26.07 13.95 29.02
CA VAL A 527 27.29 13.74 28.24
C VAL A 527 27.68 12.27 28.29
N TYR A 528 27.78 11.64 27.13
CA TYR A 528 28.27 10.27 26.96
C TYR A 528 29.75 10.32 26.56
N PHE A 529 30.56 9.45 27.14
CA PHE A 529 31.98 9.36 26.82
C PHE A 529 32.50 7.94 26.94
N VAL A 530 33.55 7.67 26.16
CA VAL A 530 34.28 6.41 26.19
C VAL A 530 35.35 6.43 27.27
N ASP A 531 35.41 5.37 28.10
CA ASP A 531 36.55 5.07 28.97
C ASP A 531 37.32 3.89 28.39
N LYS A 532 38.49 4.18 27.78
CA LYS A 532 39.32 3.18 27.09
C LYS A 532 39.98 2.20 28.07
N LEU A 533 40.29 2.63 29.31
CA LEU A 533 40.94 1.75 30.30
C LEU A 533 39.99 0.68 30.81
N GLU A 534 38.75 1.10 31.06
CA GLU A 534 37.70 0.24 31.61
C GLU A 534 36.95 -0.52 30.50
N GLY A 535 37.22 -0.22 29.22
CA GLY A 535 36.56 -0.85 28.08
C GLY A 535 35.05 -0.67 28.10
N ARG A 536 34.56 0.56 28.30
CA ARG A 536 33.12 0.84 28.44
C ARG A 536 32.73 2.26 28.00
N ILE A 537 31.43 2.49 27.86
CA ILE A 537 30.83 3.81 27.68
C ILE A 537 30.11 4.18 28.98
N ASP A 538 30.38 5.39 29.46
CA ASP A 538 29.72 5.97 30.62
C ASP A 538 28.99 7.26 30.23
N ARG A 539 28.02 7.65 31.06
CA ARG A 539 27.32 8.93 30.91
C ARG A 539 27.31 9.71 32.21
N VAL A 540 27.27 11.02 32.09
CA VAL A 540 27.21 11.96 33.21
C VAL A 540 26.09 12.96 32.94
N GLN A 541 25.23 13.14 33.94
CA GLN A 541 24.15 14.12 33.93
C GLN A 541 24.69 15.50 34.31
N MET A 542 24.24 16.55 33.63
CA MET A 542 24.62 17.93 33.88
C MET A 542 23.67 18.55 34.95
N TYR A 543 24.02 18.56 36.26
CA TYR A 543 23.20 19.14 37.37
C TYR A 543 23.95 20.19 38.23
N ASN A 544 23.21 21.11 38.90
CA ASN A 544 23.69 22.08 39.91
C ASN A 544 23.16 21.75 41.34
N VAL A 545 23.96 21.95 42.40
CA VAL A 545 23.83 21.30 43.75
C VAL A 545 22.96 22.06 44.77
N THR A 546 21.89 22.71 44.35
CA THR A 546 20.86 23.17 45.31
C THR A 546 19.51 22.67 44.89
N LYS A 547 18.96 21.77 45.72
CA LYS A 547 17.63 21.15 45.62
C LYS A 547 16.55 22.11 45.08
N ASP A 548 15.79 21.60 44.13
CA ASP A 548 14.44 22.02 43.68
C ASP A 548 14.24 22.93 42.46
N LYS A 549 15.25 23.23 41.60
CA LYS A 549 14.99 23.86 40.27
C LYS A 549 15.98 23.47 39.16
N PRO A 550 15.54 23.27 37.89
CA PRO A 550 16.44 23.12 36.75
C PRO A 550 17.04 24.48 36.30
N TYR A 551 18.37 24.48 36.21
CA TYR A 551 19.30 25.39 35.50
C TYR A 551 19.11 26.93 35.60
N LYS A 552 19.85 27.59 36.51
CA LYS A 552 20.26 29.00 36.40
C LYS A 552 21.72 29.22 36.82
N HIS A 553 22.52 29.71 35.88
CA HIS A 553 23.88 30.30 35.94
C HIS A 553 25.04 29.55 36.63
N PRO A 554 26.20 29.38 35.95
CA PRO A 554 27.43 28.89 36.54
C PRO A 554 28.37 30.07 36.87
N TYR A 555 28.25 30.63 38.06
CA TYR A 555 29.39 31.30 38.70
C TYR A 555 29.44 30.82 40.15
N SER A 556 30.46 30.02 40.47
CA SER A 556 30.96 29.68 41.81
C SER A 556 30.45 28.46 42.61
N GLY A 557 29.69 27.51 42.04
CA GLY A 557 29.26 26.31 42.77
C GLY A 557 29.80 25.00 42.21
N ASP A 558 30.35 24.13 43.07
CA ASP A 558 30.77 22.75 42.75
C ASP A 558 29.59 21.97 42.14
N LEU A 559 29.72 21.52 40.90
CA LEU A 559 28.77 20.63 40.23
C LEU A 559 29.00 19.19 40.73
N GLU A 560 28.02 18.55 41.38
CA GLU A 560 28.09 17.12 41.69
C GLU A 560 27.64 16.29 40.49
N PHE A 561 28.59 15.59 39.88
CA PHE A 561 28.35 14.70 38.75
C PHE A 561 28.30 13.25 39.23
N THR A 562 27.15 12.60 39.10
CA THR A 562 27.06 11.14 39.32
C THR A 562 27.38 10.40 38.02
N ARG A 563 28.59 9.82 37.92
CA ARG A 563 28.98 8.94 36.82
C ARG A 563 28.10 7.71 36.81
N GLN A 564 27.35 7.51 35.72
CA GLN A 564 26.53 6.32 35.50
C GLN A 564 27.20 5.43 34.47
N ARG A 565 27.30 4.13 34.79
CA ARG A 565 27.73 3.14 33.80
C ARG A 565 26.62 2.96 32.78
N PHE A 566 26.95 3.10 31.51
CA PHE A 566 25.94 3.04 30.44
C PHE A 566 26.02 1.70 29.67
N ALA A 567 27.17 1.36 29.09
CA ALA A 567 27.34 0.12 28.32
C ALA A 567 28.69 -0.57 28.62
N PRO A 568 28.71 -1.82 29.08
CA PRO A 568 29.95 -2.59 29.28
C PRO A 568 30.40 -3.26 27.97
N ASP A 569 31.71 -3.21 27.65
CA ASP A 569 32.28 -3.92 26.48
C ASP A 569 33.28 -5.04 26.87
N GLY A 570 33.15 -5.57 28.10
CA GLY A 570 33.81 -6.81 28.50
C GLY A 570 35.35 -6.83 28.37
N GLY A 571 36.01 -5.67 28.39
CA GLY A 571 37.47 -5.53 28.29
C GLY A 571 38.01 -5.21 26.89
N SER A 572 37.16 -4.99 25.89
CA SER A 572 37.55 -4.42 24.58
C SER A 572 37.37 -2.90 24.60
N ALA A 573 38.29 -2.11 24.04
CA ALA A 573 38.27 -0.65 24.16
C ALA A 573 37.41 0.02 23.06
N PRO A 574 36.25 0.63 23.37
CA PRO A 574 35.49 1.40 22.40
C PRO A 574 36.32 2.60 21.89
N TYR A 575 36.02 3.09 20.69
CA TYR A 575 36.69 4.27 20.12
C TYR A 575 35.71 5.37 19.69
N GLY A 576 34.99 5.16 18.59
CA GLY A 576 34.02 6.12 18.05
C GLY A 576 32.69 6.00 18.78
N LEU A 577 31.98 7.12 18.96
CA LEU A 577 30.68 7.18 19.63
C LEU A 577 29.77 8.17 18.93
N ALA A 578 28.55 7.75 18.59
CA ALA A 578 27.50 8.61 18.03
C ALA A 578 26.12 8.23 18.62
N LEU A 579 25.20 9.19 18.69
CA LEU A 579 23.89 9.01 19.32
C LEU A 579 22.76 9.22 18.29
N ASP A 580 21.82 8.29 18.25
CA ASP A 580 20.48 8.49 17.69
C ASP A 580 19.57 8.98 18.82
N LEU A 581 19.09 10.21 18.69
CA LEU A 581 18.24 10.87 19.67
C LEU A 581 16.78 10.98 19.23
N ARG A 582 16.38 10.29 18.15
CA ARG A 582 14.97 10.25 17.69
C ARG A 582 14.12 9.57 18.75
N TRP A 583 12.98 10.18 19.11
CA TRP A 583 12.23 9.80 20.32
C TRP A 583 11.66 8.37 20.30
N HIS A 584 11.44 7.77 19.11
CA HIS A 584 10.97 6.39 18.95
C HIS A 584 12.09 5.34 18.78
N LYS A 585 13.35 5.77 18.59
CA LYS A 585 14.53 4.91 18.34
C LYS A 585 15.80 5.54 18.95
N ARG A 586 15.86 5.69 20.28
CA ARG A 586 17.04 6.28 20.95
C ARG A 586 18.14 5.24 21.18
N TYR A 587 19.28 5.38 20.50
CA TYR A 587 20.40 4.42 20.59
C TYR A 587 21.76 5.13 20.65
N ALA A 588 22.72 4.56 21.37
CA ALA A 588 24.14 4.86 21.21
C ALA A 588 24.77 3.85 20.27
N TYR A 589 25.61 4.32 19.35
CA TYR A 589 26.40 3.52 18.40
C TYR A 589 27.87 3.73 18.68
N TRP A 590 28.66 2.65 18.70
CA TRP A 590 30.11 2.76 18.87
C TRP A 590 30.88 1.70 18.08
N THR A 591 32.16 2.01 17.88
CA THR A 591 33.13 1.14 17.23
C THR A 591 34.13 0.60 18.25
N VAL A 592 34.66 -0.58 17.97
CA VAL A 592 35.68 -1.26 18.77
C VAL A 592 36.79 -1.74 17.83
N PRO A 593 37.98 -1.14 17.84
CA PRO A 593 39.13 -1.60 17.08
C PRO A 593 39.62 -2.99 17.55
N SER A 594 40.41 -3.69 16.73
CA SER A 594 40.93 -5.03 17.08
C SER A 594 41.92 -5.00 18.26
N ALA A 595 41.87 -6.05 19.10
CA ALA A 595 42.45 -6.11 20.45
C ALA A 595 44.00 -6.10 20.55
N ASN A 596 44.72 -6.29 19.45
CA ASN A 596 46.19 -6.41 19.45
C ASN A 596 46.93 -5.06 19.34
N TYR A 597 46.23 -3.93 19.43
CA TYR A 597 46.81 -2.65 19.06
C TYR A 597 46.39 -1.51 20.00
N GLU A 598 46.56 -1.71 21.31
CA GLU A 598 46.73 -0.57 22.22
C GLU A 598 48.19 -0.10 22.09
N PRO A 599 48.48 1.11 21.57
CA PRO A 599 49.81 1.67 21.70
C PRO A 599 50.03 1.89 23.19
N SER A 600 50.72 0.95 23.84
CA SER A 600 51.21 1.13 25.20
C SER A 600 51.81 2.53 25.28
N PHE A 601 51.32 3.36 26.22
CA PHE A 601 51.87 4.69 26.52
C PHE A 601 53.36 4.56 26.86
N LYS A 602 54.22 4.49 25.84
CA LYS A 602 55.66 4.53 25.98
C LYS A 602 56.12 5.94 25.65
N THR A 603 56.81 6.48 26.63
CA THR A 603 57.34 7.84 26.73
C THR A 603 57.90 8.40 25.43
N TYR A 604 57.51 9.66 25.18
CA TYR A 604 57.97 10.57 24.13
C TYR A 604 59.51 10.49 23.93
N GLY A 605 59.98 10.00 22.78
CA GLY A 605 61.38 10.17 22.34
C GLY A 605 62.15 8.97 21.75
N ASP A 606 61.57 7.79 21.55
CA ASP A 606 62.30 6.63 20.98
C ASP A 606 62.10 6.50 19.45
N PRO A 607 63.14 6.61 18.59
CA PRO A 607 63.04 6.46 17.14
C PRO A 607 63.12 5.00 16.65
N THR A 608 63.10 4.01 17.55
CA THR A 608 63.19 2.59 17.16
C THR A 608 61.91 1.83 17.46
N TYR A 609 61.03 1.69 16.46
CA TYR A 609 59.93 0.73 16.50
C TYR A 609 59.80 0.00 15.16
N SER A 610 59.99 -1.32 15.19
CA SER A 610 59.69 -2.25 14.11
C SER A 610 58.24 -2.72 14.27
N TYR A 611 57.41 -2.56 13.23
CA TYR A 611 56.14 -3.26 13.10
C TYR A 611 56.44 -4.75 13.03
N GLU A 612 56.08 -5.52 14.06
CA GLU A 612 55.95 -6.96 13.87
C GLU A 612 54.61 -7.22 13.17
N ASP A 613 54.69 -7.91 12.03
CA ASP A 613 53.58 -8.33 11.20
C ASP A 613 52.58 -9.18 12.00
N ASN A 614 51.39 -8.64 12.29
CA ASN A 614 50.17 -9.45 12.30
C ASN A 614 48.92 -8.58 12.04
N PRO A 615 48.20 -8.76 10.92
CA PRO A 615 46.97 -8.04 10.61
C PRO A 615 45.85 -8.58 11.51
N ALA A 616 45.62 -7.96 12.65
CA ALA A 616 44.57 -8.42 13.56
C ALA A 616 43.20 -8.02 13.02
N SER A 617 42.51 -8.94 12.34
CA SER A 617 41.06 -8.89 12.15
C SER A 617 40.33 -8.98 13.51
N GLY A 618 39.08 -8.52 13.57
CA GLY A 618 38.26 -8.57 14.79
C GLY A 618 37.75 -7.23 15.31
N GLY A 619 37.68 -6.20 14.45
CA GLY A 619 36.98 -4.96 14.76
C GLY A 619 35.47 -5.18 14.89
N LYS A 620 34.79 -4.36 15.69
CA LYS A 620 33.34 -4.48 15.94
C LYS A 620 32.61 -3.16 15.83
N ILE A 621 31.33 -3.22 15.49
CA ILE A 621 30.38 -2.11 15.56
C ILE A 621 29.17 -2.56 16.36
N ARG A 622 28.76 -1.75 17.32
CA ARG A 622 27.76 -2.10 18.32
C ARG A 622 26.79 -0.96 18.55
N ARG A 623 25.60 -1.30 19.05
CA ARG A 623 24.61 -0.32 19.48
C ARG A 623 23.89 -0.73 20.74
N CYS A 624 23.23 0.22 21.38
CA CYS A 624 22.48 0.00 22.62
C CYS A 624 21.41 1.06 22.82
N ALA A 625 20.25 0.70 23.35
CA ALA A 625 19.17 1.66 23.62
C ALA A 625 19.56 2.66 24.73
N LEU A 626 19.17 3.92 24.57
CA LEU A 626 19.35 4.98 25.56
C LEU A 626 18.16 4.97 26.55
N ASP A 627 18.19 4.11 27.57
CA ASP A 627 17.08 4.01 28.55
C ASP A 627 16.99 5.23 29.49
N LYS A 628 15.74 5.57 29.88
CA LYS A 628 15.34 6.72 30.73
C LYS A 628 15.66 6.57 32.23
N GLY A 629 16.33 5.50 32.66
CA GLY A 629 16.57 5.19 34.08
C GLY A 629 18.01 5.42 34.55
N ALA A 630 18.20 6.07 35.69
CA ALA A 630 19.52 6.41 36.29
C ALA A 630 20.40 5.21 36.70
N ALA A 631 19.93 3.96 36.55
CA ALA A 631 20.61 2.74 37.03
C ALA A 631 20.77 1.64 35.97
N HIS A 632 20.44 1.90 34.70
CA HIS A 632 20.37 0.85 33.67
C HIS A 632 21.71 0.68 32.95
N LEU A 633 22.27 -0.54 33.01
CA LEU A 633 23.26 -1.03 32.04
C LEU A 633 22.49 -1.49 30.80
N CYS A 634 22.70 -0.85 29.66
CA CYS A 634 21.91 -1.13 28.47
C CYS A 634 22.29 -2.50 27.83
N THR A 635 21.36 -3.12 27.09
CA THR A 635 21.60 -4.39 26.38
C THR A 635 22.34 -4.15 25.06
N VAL A 636 23.60 -4.59 24.98
CA VAL A 636 24.46 -4.37 23.82
C VAL A 636 24.08 -5.29 22.65
N GLU A 637 23.78 -4.70 21.50
CA GLU A 637 23.59 -5.38 20.22
C GLU A 637 24.88 -5.32 19.39
N ASP A 638 25.32 -6.47 18.86
CA ASP A 638 26.52 -6.58 18.02
C ASP A 638 26.13 -6.60 16.53
N LEU A 639 26.46 -5.53 15.81
CA LEU A 639 26.13 -5.37 14.38
C LEU A 639 27.20 -5.98 13.47
N THR A 640 28.33 -6.43 14.04
CA THR A 640 29.53 -6.83 13.30
C THR A 640 29.23 -7.95 12.30
N THR A 641 28.51 -9.00 12.72
CA THR A 641 28.22 -10.15 11.85
C THR A 641 27.39 -9.77 10.63
N VAL A 642 26.41 -8.86 10.80
CA VAL A 642 25.56 -8.38 9.71
C VAL A 642 26.40 -7.58 8.71
N ILE A 643 27.29 -6.74 9.22
CA ILE A 643 28.17 -5.88 8.40
C ILE A 643 29.21 -6.71 7.65
N GLU A 644 29.93 -7.59 8.34
CA GLU A 644 31.01 -8.41 7.76
C GLU A 644 30.50 -9.36 6.68
N ALA A 645 29.25 -9.83 6.77
CA ALA A 645 28.62 -10.63 5.73
C ALA A 645 28.51 -9.89 4.38
N GLN A 646 28.56 -8.55 4.38
CA GLN A 646 28.34 -7.71 3.20
C GLN A 646 29.64 -7.04 2.72
N VAL A 647 30.53 -6.62 3.63
CA VAL A 647 31.77 -5.87 3.28
C VAL A 647 33.07 -6.59 3.63
N GLY A 648 32.99 -7.81 4.17
CA GLY A 648 34.14 -8.57 4.67
C GLY A 648 34.59 -8.14 6.08
N GLU A 649 35.63 -8.80 6.60
CA GLU A 649 36.11 -8.61 7.97
C GLU A 649 36.47 -7.15 8.29
N LEU A 650 35.94 -6.64 9.41
CA LEU A 650 36.32 -5.34 9.95
C LEU A 650 37.68 -5.45 10.62
N ARG A 651 38.60 -4.54 10.25
CA ARG A 651 39.96 -4.55 10.80
C ARG A 651 40.03 -3.62 11.99
N ASN A 652 39.96 -2.32 11.72
CA ASN A 652 40.14 -1.28 12.74
C ASN A 652 39.10 -0.17 12.56
N PRO A 653 37.80 -0.41 12.84
CA PRO A 653 36.79 0.63 12.80
C PRO A 653 37.07 1.70 13.87
N ARG A 654 37.17 2.97 13.46
CA ARG A 654 37.48 4.15 14.29
C ARG A 654 36.28 5.10 14.40
N GLY A 655 36.38 6.36 13.97
CA GLY A 655 35.28 7.32 14.04
C GLY A 655 33.99 6.82 13.36
N ILE A 656 32.84 7.16 13.94
CA ILE A 656 31.50 6.86 13.43
C ILE A 656 30.61 8.10 13.50
N ALA A 657 29.74 8.28 12.51
CA ALA A 657 28.76 9.35 12.45
C ALA A 657 27.44 8.83 11.83
N LEU A 658 26.31 9.45 12.17
CA LEU A 658 24.97 9.00 11.79
C LEU A 658 24.27 10.05 10.91
N ASP A 659 23.62 9.57 9.85
CA ASP A 659 22.58 10.29 9.11
C ASP A 659 21.24 9.72 9.55
N LEU A 660 20.60 10.41 10.50
CA LEU A 660 19.33 9.96 11.07
C LEU A 660 18.14 10.19 10.13
N VAL A 661 18.31 11.01 9.08
CA VAL A 661 17.27 11.28 8.08
C VAL A 661 17.24 10.16 7.04
N ALA A 662 18.42 9.75 6.56
CA ALA A 662 18.54 8.62 5.63
C ALA A 662 18.59 7.25 6.33
N GLU A 663 18.51 7.22 7.67
CA GLU A 663 18.70 6.03 8.53
C GLU A 663 20.00 5.27 8.25
N LYS A 664 21.12 5.99 8.10
CA LYS A 664 22.44 5.42 7.81
C LYS A 664 23.50 5.75 8.87
N MET A 665 24.46 4.86 9.02
CA MET A 665 25.71 5.10 9.72
C MET A 665 26.90 5.10 8.74
N TYR A 666 27.92 5.87 9.10
CA TYR A 666 29.16 6.02 8.36
C TYR A 666 30.33 5.86 9.32
N TRP A 667 31.33 5.05 8.96
CA TRP A 667 32.52 4.88 9.78
C TRP A 667 33.79 4.78 8.94
N VAL A 668 34.91 5.12 9.56
CA VAL A 668 36.25 4.91 9.02
C VAL A 668 36.82 3.59 9.54
N ASP A 669 37.56 2.86 8.70
CA ASP A 669 38.37 1.71 9.09
C ASP A 669 39.83 2.01 8.74
N SER A 670 40.72 1.99 9.73
CA SER A 670 42.12 2.41 9.55
C SER A 670 43.01 1.36 8.89
N GLY A 671 42.49 0.18 8.58
CA GLY A 671 43.25 -0.86 7.88
C GLY A 671 44.52 -1.25 8.65
N ASN A 672 45.65 -1.30 7.94
CA ASN A 672 46.97 -1.69 8.48
C ASN A 672 47.85 -0.48 8.86
N GLU A 673 47.31 0.75 8.85
CA GLU A 673 47.92 2.04 9.27
C GLU A 673 49.24 2.45 8.56
N THR A 674 49.93 1.52 7.89
CA THR A 674 51.26 1.65 7.27
C THR A 674 51.21 1.59 5.76
N VAL A 675 50.11 1.07 5.22
CA VAL A 675 49.81 1.00 3.80
C VAL A 675 48.50 1.71 3.54
N ALA A 676 48.31 2.17 2.30
CA ALA A 676 47.13 2.91 1.89
C ALA A 676 45.90 2.00 1.70
N ASP A 677 45.50 1.30 2.75
CA ASP A 677 44.36 0.38 2.76
C ASP A 677 43.21 0.83 3.68
N GLY A 678 43.27 2.07 4.18
CA GLY A 678 42.21 2.70 4.95
C GLY A 678 40.94 2.90 4.12
N LYS A 679 39.77 2.74 4.75
CA LYS A 679 38.46 2.74 4.08
C LYS A 679 37.43 3.57 4.82
N VAL A 680 36.40 4.00 4.08
CA VAL A 680 35.14 4.50 4.65
C VAL A 680 34.02 3.61 4.20
N PHE A 681 33.17 3.22 5.14
CA PHE A 681 32.01 2.38 4.90
C PHE A 681 30.73 3.10 5.32
N THR A 682 29.62 2.61 4.79
CA THR A 682 28.27 3.02 5.18
C THR A 682 27.40 1.78 5.36
N ALA A 683 26.37 1.86 6.20
CA ALA A 683 25.34 0.85 6.36
C ALA A 683 24.06 1.51 6.87
N ASN A 684 22.93 0.81 6.80
CA ASN A 684 21.74 1.18 7.56
C ASN A 684 22.03 1.12 9.07
N LEU A 685 21.24 1.81 9.90
CA LEU A 685 21.42 1.83 11.36
C LEU A 685 21.29 0.44 12.04
N ASP A 686 20.77 -0.57 11.35
CA ASP A 686 20.73 -1.97 11.81
C ASP A 686 21.88 -2.83 11.30
N GLY A 687 22.83 -2.25 10.56
CA GLY A 687 23.97 -2.94 9.95
C GLY A 687 23.69 -3.55 8.57
N THR A 688 22.44 -3.54 8.09
CA THR A 688 22.10 -4.00 6.73
C THR A 688 22.56 -3.01 5.67
N SER A 689 22.58 -3.43 4.40
CA SER A 689 23.05 -2.62 3.26
C SER A 689 24.45 -2.00 3.46
N ALA A 690 25.34 -2.73 4.12
CA ALA A 690 26.70 -2.28 4.35
C ALA A 690 27.48 -2.24 3.02
N ALA A 691 28.12 -1.12 2.74
CA ALA A 691 28.83 -0.87 1.49
C ALA A 691 30.13 -0.08 1.71
N LEU A 692 31.12 -0.37 0.86
CA LEU A 692 32.37 0.38 0.79
C LEU A 692 32.14 1.70 0.04
N LEU A 693 32.39 2.83 0.71
CA LEU A 693 32.22 4.16 0.15
C LEU A 693 33.53 4.73 -0.41
N ILE A 694 34.64 4.59 0.32
CA ILE A 694 35.96 5.09 -0.08
C ILE A 694 37.00 4.00 0.13
N SER A 695 37.82 3.75 -0.89
CA SER A 695 38.80 2.65 -0.92
C SER A 695 40.22 3.07 -1.29
N GLN A 696 40.45 4.36 -1.53
CA GLN A 696 41.73 4.89 -2.00
C GLN A 696 42.06 6.22 -1.33
N ASN A 697 43.34 6.61 -1.36
CA ASN A 697 43.86 7.86 -0.82
C ASN A 697 43.64 8.07 0.69
N LEU A 698 43.42 6.98 1.43
CA LEU A 698 43.41 6.95 2.89
C LEU A 698 44.45 5.93 3.35
N THR A 699 45.29 6.32 4.31
CA THR A 699 46.32 5.44 4.88
C THR A 699 46.00 5.10 6.32
N ASP A 700 45.58 6.09 7.10
CA ASP A 700 45.35 5.93 8.53
C ASP A 700 44.16 6.79 9.00
N PRO A 701 42.93 6.56 8.47
CA PRO A 701 41.74 7.35 8.82
C PRO A 701 41.26 7.06 10.25
N TYR A 702 41.08 8.12 11.05
CA TYR A 702 40.74 8.02 12.49
C TYR A 702 39.43 8.69 12.88
N SER A 703 39.01 9.75 12.18
CA SER A 703 37.83 10.53 12.54
C SER A 703 36.95 10.84 11.33
N ILE A 704 35.64 10.98 11.58
CA ILE A 704 34.62 11.27 10.57
C ILE A 704 33.55 12.19 11.18
N ALA A 705 33.01 13.12 10.38
CA ALA A 705 31.75 13.81 10.66
C ALA A 705 31.01 14.17 9.38
N LEU A 706 29.71 14.40 9.51
CA LEU A 706 28.80 14.59 8.38
C LEU A 706 28.21 16.00 8.43
N ASP A 707 28.24 16.66 7.27
CA ASP A 707 27.43 17.84 6.99
C ASP A 707 26.30 17.37 6.07
N LEU A 708 25.16 17.05 6.69
CA LEU A 708 23.99 16.51 5.98
C LEU A 708 23.35 17.57 5.07
N VAL A 709 23.45 18.86 5.43
CA VAL A 709 22.87 19.98 4.68
C VAL A 709 23.54 20.11 3.31
N ASN A 710 24.87 20.02 3.27
CA ASN A 710 25.65 20.11 2.03
C ASN A 710 26.06 18.75 1.46
N SER A 711 25.56 17.65 2.03
CA SER A 711 25.91 16.28 1.66
C SER A 711 27.43 16.05 1.61
N GLN A 712 28.16 16.44 2.66
CA GLN A 712 29.62 16.28 2.76
C GLN A 712 30.02 15.33 3.91
N ILE A 713 31.10 14.60 3.70
CA ILE A 713 31.80 13.81 4.71
C ILE A 713 33.18 14.43 4.93
N TYR A 714 33.51 14.72 6.18
CA TYR A 714 34.83 15.20 6.60
C TYR A 714 35.58 14.06 7.28
N ILE A 715 36.86 13.87 6.93
CA ILE A 715 37.68 12.74 7.36
C ILE A 715 39.03 13.26 7.85
N GLY A 716 39.45 12.82 9.04
CA GLY A 716 40.81 12.99 9.55
C GLY A 716 41.65 11.74 9.34
N ASP A 717 42.80 11.90 8.69
CA ASP A 717 43.76 10.83 8.42
C ASP A 717 45.10 11.17 9.09
N ARG A 718 45.66 10.25 9.90
CA ARG A 718 46.95 10.45 10.59
C ARG A 718 48.15 10.36 9.67
N ARG A 719 48.02 9.71 8.51
CA ARG A 719 49.11 9.53 7.55
C ARG A 719 48.64 9.84 6.14
N ASP A 720 49.00 11.01 5.66
CA ASP A 720 48.85 11.37 4.26
C ASP A 720 49.62 10.39 3.36
N HIS A 721 48.90 9.76 2.42
CA HIS A 721 49.43 8.84 1.42
C HIS A 721 50.68 9.38 0.69
N ALA A 722 50.77 10.70 0.48
CA ALA A 722 51.88 11.29 -0.28
C ALA A 722 53.15 11.56 0.54
N THR A 723 53.04 11.76 1.85
CA THR A 723 54.17 12.17 2.70
C THR A 723 54.49 11.18 3.82
N GLN A 724 53.58 10.23 4.08
CA GLN A 724 53.62 9.13 5.06
C GLN A 724 53.91 9.52 6.52
N ASN A 725 54.16 10.80 6.80
CA ASN A 725 54.61 11.30 8.09
C ASN A 725 53.70 12.40 8.68
N TYR A 726 52.70 12.88 7.95
CA TYR A 726 51.87 14.01 8.39
C TYR A 726 50.38 13.68 8.30
N GLY A 727 49.61 14.23 9.22
CA GLY A 727 48.16 14.10 9.21
C GLY A 727 47.51 15.07 8.24
N ALA A 728 46.31 14.75 7.81
CA ALA A 728 45.52 15.56 6.90
C ALA A 728 44.03 15.48 7.23
N VAL A 729 43.30 16.56 6.93
CA VAL A 729 41.85 16.63 7.04
C VAL A 729 41.28 16.91 5.66
N GLY A 730 40.43 16.02 5.18
CA GLY A 730 39.83 16.08 3.85
C GLY A 730 38.31 16.09 3.92
N ARG A 731 37.69 16.45 2.81
CA ARG A 731 36.24 16.33 2.59
C ARG A 731 35.94 15.59 1.31
N VAL A 732 34.76 15.01 1.24
CA VAL A 732 34.22 14.34 0.05
C VAL A 732 32.71 14.51 0.01
N ASN A 733 32.14 14.71 -1.18
CA ASN A 733 30.69 14.72 -1.35
C ASN A 733 30.15 13.30 -1.10
N MET A 734 29.02 13.18 -0.42
CA MET A 734 28.31 11.92 -0.27
C MET A 734 27.92 11.39 -1.67
N GLY A 735 28.51 10.27 -2.09
CA GLY A 735 28.35 9.71 -3.44
C GLY A 735 29.56 9.90 -4.38
N ASN A 736 30.58 10.66 -3.97
CA ASN A 736 31.87 10.73 -4.65
C ASN A 736 32.92 9.93 -3.84
N THR A 737 33.97 9.46 -4.51
CA THR A 737 35.10 8.72 -3.91
C THR A 737 36.38 9.57 -3.81
N THR A 738 36.39 10.77 -4.39
CA THR A 738 37.59 11.62 -4.46
C THR A 738 37.68 12.59 -3.28
N ILE A 739 38.71 12.44 -2.45
CA ILE A 739 38.95 13.31 -1.29
C ILE A 739 39.60 14.64 -1.72
N SER A 740 38.97 15.74 -1.33
CA SER A 740 39.52 17.10 -1.40
C SER A 740 40.17 17.46 -0.07
N TRP A 741 41.48 17.64 -0.06
CA TRP A 741 42.23 17.95 1.16
C TRP A 741 42.10 19.42 1.56
N ILE A 742 41.58 19.67 2.78
CA ILE A 742 41.41 21.00 3.38
C ILE A 742 42.69 21.38 4.13
N VAL A 743 43.20 20.45 4.94
CA VAL A 743 44.45 20.59 5.68
C VAL A 743 45.40 19.48 5.26
N ARG A 744 46.54 19.81 4.64
CA ARG A 744 47.56 18.83 4.18
C ARG A 744 48.94 19.46 4.10
N TRP A 745 49.99 18.71 4.47
CA TRP A 745 51.38 19.20 4.39
C TRP A 745 52.06 18.72 3.12
N ILE A 746 52.57 19.64 2.28
CA ILE A 746 53.18 19.25 0.98
C ILE A 746 54.63 19.72 0.80
N ASN A 747 55.23 20.66 1.57
CA ASN A 747 56.69 20.91 1.55
C ASN A 747 57.23 21.95 2.58
N ALA A 748 58.55 21.88 2.84
CA ALA A 748 59.37 22.35 3.97
C ALA A 748 59.53 23.88 4.25
N GLY A 749 58.56 24.74 3.91
CA GLY A 749 58.66 26.20 4.13
C GLY A 749 57.85 26.77 5.31
N SER A 750 56.97 25.97 5.94
CA SER A 750 56.07 26.44 6.99
C SER A 750 56.65 26.31 8.40
N SER A 751 56.21 27.22 9.29
CA SER A 751 56.56 27.23 10.70
C SER A 751 56.36 25.84 11.34
N PRO A 752 57.26 25.37 12.22
CA PRO A 752 57.09 24.10 12.92
C PRO A 752 55.79 24.01 13.74
N TYR A 753 55.11 25.14 13.99
CA TYR A 753 53.84 25.22 14.71
C TYR A 753 52.59 24.84 13.88
N ASP A 754 52.68 24.74 12.55
CA ASP A 754 51.55 24.53 11.62
C ASP A 754 51.41 23.08 11.11
N ARG A 755 52.14 22.13 11.70
CA ARG A 755 52.20 20.74 11.21
C ARG A 755 51.16 19.89 11.90
N VAL A 756 50.04 19.56 11.23
CA VAL A 756 49.08 18.56 11.72
C VAL A 756 49.70 17.17 11.67
N ARG A 757 49.57 16.41 12.74
CA ARG A 757 50.08 15.04 12.88
C ARG A 757 48.94 14.05 13.10
N ASN A 758 48.18 14.21 14.18
CA ASN A 758 47.18 13.20 14.56
C ASN A 758 45.75 13.78 14.71
N PRO A 759 45.03 14.02 13.59
CA PRO A 759 43.65 14.52 13.60
C PRO A 759 42.64 13.44 14.06
N ASP A 760 42.59 13.18 15.35
CA ASP A 760 42.00 11.95 15.91
C ASP A 760 40.50 12.00 16.17
N TYR A 761 39.99 13.21 16.38
CA TYR A 761 38.58 13.50 16.65
C TYR A 761 38.24 14.84 15.99
N LEU A 762 37.11 14.88 15.30
CA LEU A 762 36.65 16.06 14.58
C LEU A 762 35.17 16.33 14.88
N ALA A 763 34.80 17.59 14.95
CA ALA A 763 33.43 18.08 15.05
C ALA A 763 33.25 19.27 14.11
N LEU A 764 32.00 19.52 13.74
CA LEU A 764 31.63 20.59 12.82
C LEU A 764 30.93 21.70 13.61
N ASP A 765 31.38 22.93 13.40
CA ASP A 765 30.71 24.15 13.82
C ASP A 765 30.03 24.76 12.59
N MET A 766 28.79 24.32 12.38
CA MET A 766 28.02 24.60 11.16
C MET A 766 27.68 26.08 11.02
N ASP A 767 27.44 26.77 12.15
CA ASP A 767 27.04 28.17 12.17
C ASP A 767 28.13 29.13 11.69
N GLU A 768 29.39 28.79 11.96
CA GLU A 768 30.55 29.62 11.57
C GLU A 768 31.33 29.00 10.40
N GLY A 769 30.88 27.86 9.86
CA GLY A 769 31.51 27.18 8.74
C GLY A 769 32.93 26.69 9.05
N ARG A 770 33.15 26.18 10.28
CA ARG A 770 34.47 25.72 10.76
C ARG A 770 34.50 24.26 11.11
N ILE A 771 35.58 23.57 10.77
CA ILE A 771 35.92 22.26 11.32
C ILE A 771 36.81 22.43 12.55
N VAL A 772 36.45 21.76 13.63
CA VAL A 772 37.24 21.72 14.87
C VAL A 772 37.79 20.32 15.04
N PHE A 773 39.09 20.18 15.22
CA PHE A 773 39.70 18.87 15.38
C PHE A 773 40.86 18.87 16.37
N THR A 774 41.07 17.71 16.99
CA THR A 774 42.14 17.48 17.96
C THR A 774 43.39 17.00 17.25
N ASP A 775 44.56 17.48 17.67
CA ASP A 775 45.86 16.93 17.31
C ASP A 775 46.52 16.36 18.56
N THR A 776 46.39 15.05 18.75
CA THR A 776 46.83 14.38 19.98
C THR A 776 48.34 14.41 20.14
N LEU A 777 49.10 14.32 19.04
CA LEU A 777 50.56 14.30 19.08
C LEU A 777 51.14 15.70 19.34
N ASN A 778 50.56 16.72 18.71
CA ASN A 778 51.00 18.11 18.90
C ASN A 778 50.37 18.80 20.11
N ARG A 779 49.43 18.14 20.81
CA ARG A 779 48.76 18.65 22.02
C ARG A 779 48.01 19.95 21.73
N LYS A 780 47.21 19.95 20.65
CA LYS A 780 46.49 21.13 20.16
C LYS A 780 45.07 20.81 19.73
N ILE A 781 44.20 21.81 19.79
CA ILE A 781 42.91 21.83 19.09
C ILE A 781 43.01 22.89 18.00
N TYR A 782 42.63 22.52 16.79
CA TYR A 782 42.67 23.37 15.60
C TYR A 782 41.25 23.72 15.17
N TRP A 783 41.06 24.97 14.73
CA TRP A 783 39.89 25.42 13.98
C TRP A 783 40.34 25.76 12.56
N ALA A 784 39.68 25.18 11.56
CA ALA A 784 39.93 25.46 10.16
C ALA A 784 38.63 25.79 9.42
N SER A 785 38.73 26.56 8.34
CA SER A 785 37.57 26.81 7.46
C SER A 785 37.14 25.53 6.75
N MET A 786 35.82 25.29 6.64
CA MET A 786 35.27 24.16 5.88
C MET A 786 35.40 24.33 4.36
N THR A 787 35.56 25.56 3.86
CA THR A 787 35.39 25.90 2.43
C THR A 787 36.68 26.28 1.71
N GLU A 788 37.71 26.74 2.41
CA GLU A 788 38.93 27.25 1.77
C GLU A 788 39.96 26.14 1.51
N PRO A 789 40.32 25.86 0.23
CA PRO A 789 41.39 24.93 -0.09
C PRO A 789 42.76 25.53 0.25
N TRP A 790 43.66 24.71 0.78
CA TRP A 790 44.98 25.08 1.29
C TRP A 790 45.74 26.07 0.38
N LYS A 791 45.76 27.36 0.76
CA LYS A 791 46.60 28.41 0.17
C LYS A 791 47.34 29.15 1.28
N ARG A 792 48.60 28.75 1.54
CA ARG A 792 49.73 29.34 2.31
C ARG A 792 49.54 30.36 3.47
N THR A 793 48.41 31.03 3.66
CA THR A 793 48.08 31.96 4.76
C THR A 793 46.54 31.99 4.95
N GLY A 794 46.04 31.64 6.15
CA GLY A 794 44.62 31.82 6.51
C GLY A 794 43.78 30.55 6.78
N VAL A 795 44.35 29.34 6.61
CA VAL A 795 43.62 28.07 6.76
C VAL A 795 43.12 27.83 8.19
N PHE A 796 43.93 28.19 9.19
CA PHE A 796 43.55 28.09 10.60
C PHE A 796 42.91 29.39 11.06
N THR A 797 41.67 29.30 11.55
CA THR A 797 40.94 30.42 12.17
C THR A 797 41.23 30.52 13.67
N GLY A 798 41.83 29.48 14.27
CA GLY A 798 42.30 29.46 15.65
C GLY A 798 43.12 28.21 15.98
N VAL A 799 43.99 28.29 17.00
CA VAL A 799 44.75 27.16 17.55
C VAL A 799 44.82 27.30 19.07
N HIS A 800 44.49 26.24 19.81
CA HIS A 800 44.60 26.20 21.27
C HIS A 800 45.52 25.07 21.71
N ILE A 801 46.45 25.37 22.63
CA ILE A 801 47.33 24.36 23.23
C ILE A 801 46.57 23.67 24.36
N VAL A 802 46.48 22.35 24.32
CA VAL A 802 45.69 21.54 25.25
C VAL A 802 46.47 20.27 25.57
N GLU A 803 46.58 19.90 26.86
CA GLU A 803 47.32 18.70 27.23
C GLU A 803 46.56 17.43 26.79
N ASN A 804 47.02 16.81 25.68
CA ASN A 804 46.50 15.53 25.16
C ASN A 804 44.96 15.53 24.97
N PRO A 805 44.44 16.30 24.00
CA PRO A 805 43.01 16.41 23.74
C PRO A 805 42.44 15.10 23.16
N GLN A 806 41.42 14.54 23.78
CA GLN A 806 40.75 13.30 23.39
C GLN A 806 39.25 13.55 23.26
N GLY A 807 38.60 13.10 22.19
CA GLY A 807 37.17 13.28 21.98
C GLY A 807 36.76 14.75 21.82
N ILE A 808 35.81 15.02 20.95
CA ILE A 808 35.32 16.39 20.74
C ILE A 808 33.84 16.34 20.35
N ALA A 809 33.03 17.18 20.98
CA ALA A 809 31.63 17.36 20.67
C ALA A 809 31.24 18.84 20.79
N TYR A 810 30.37 19.31 19.91
CA TYR A 810 30.03 20.73 19.80
C TYR A 810 28.54 20.96 20.12
N ASP A 811 28.27 21.87 21.05
CA ASP A 811 26.94 22.38 21.39
C ASP A 811 26.72 23.72 20.69
N HIS A 812 25.69 23.76 19.85
CA HIS A 812 25.33 24.91 19.03
C HIS A 812 24.56 26.00 19.82
N GLY A 813 24.45 25.89 21.15
CA GLY A 813 23.93 26.95 22.02
C GLY A 813 22.41 27.03 22.09
N HIS A 814 21.71 25.95 21.74
CA HIS A 814 20.24 25.89 21.74
C HIS A 814 19.62 25.58 23.10
N GLY A 815 20.43 25.19 24.11
CA GLY A 815 19.99 24.98 25.49
C GLY A 815 18.89 23.92 25.69
N TYR A 816 18.52 23.69 26.95
CA TYR A 816 17.34 22.89 27.33
C TYR A 816 16.08 23.77 27.29
N PRO A 817 14.97 23.36 26.67
CA PRO A 817 13.72 24.13 26.69
C PRO A 817 13.10 24.13 28.10
N ASP A 818 12.81 25.32 28.64
CA ASP A 818 12.16 25.51 29.94
C ASP A 818 10.77 24.85 29.99
N ALA A 819 10.43 24.23 31.11
CA ALA A 819 9.22 23.43 31.34
C ALA A 819 7.90 24.26 31.41
N SER A 820 7.92 25.53 30.99
CA SER A 820 6.75 26.43 31.01
C SER A 820 6.27 26.91 29.64
N THR A 821 6.83 26.42 28.53
CA THR A 821 6.23 26.59 27.19
C THR A 821 5.30 25.42 26.88
N PRO A 822 4.12 25.65 26.25
CA PRO A 822 3.23 24.56 25.86
C PRO A 822 3.98 23.63 24.90
N TYR A 823 4.24 22.43 25.38
CA TYR A 823 4.76 21.32 24.61
C TYR A 823 3.70 20.94 23.57
N TYR A 824 3.92 21.30 22.31
CA TYR A 824 3.22 20.65 21.20
C TYR A 824 4.03 19.42 20.84
N ASP A 825 3.78 18.32 21.57
CA ASP A 825 3.95 17.01 20.95
C ASP A 825 3.11 17.02 19.68
N CYS A 826 3.56 16.35 18.63
CA CYS A 826 2.76 16.18 17.42
C CYS A 826 1.65 15.17 17.70
N TYR A 827 0.79 15.50 18.67
CA TYR A 827 -0.22 14.67 19.30
C TYR A 827 0.28 13.28 19.74
N GLY A 828 1.59 13.14 19.99
CA GLY A 828 2.23 11.87 20.35
C GLY A 828 2.46 10.91 19.18
N HIS A 829 2.26 11.38 17.94
CA HIS A 829 2.31 10.59 16.69
C HIS A 829 3.19 11.26 15.63
N GLY A 830 4.23 11.94 16.08
CA GLY A 830 5.22 12.59 15.21
C GLY A 830 6.32 13.29 15.98
N THR A 831 7.41 13.64 15.30
CA THR A 831 8.49 14.45 15.87
C THR A 831 8.24 15.94 15.60
N CYS A 832 8.29 16.77 16.63
CA CYS A 832 8.29 18.22 16.48
C CYS A 832 9.72 18.74 16.27
N GLY A 833 10.01 19.42 15.15
CA GLY A 833 11.35 19.90 14.82
C GLY A 833 11.36 21.17 13.95
N GLY A 834 12.34 22.05 14.17
CA GLY A 834 12.53 23.32 13.45
C GLY A 834 13.12 24.42 14.33
N PHE A 835 13.47 25.57 13.73
CA PHE A 835 13.95 26.74 14.50
C PHE A 835 12.84 27.29 15.42
N ALA A 836 13.20 28.03 16.48
CA ALA A 836 12.29 28.53 17.51
C ALA A 836 11.09 29.36 17.01
N SER A 837 11.07 29.77 15.74
CA SER A 837 9.96 30.46 15.07
C SER A 837 9.10 29.58 14.16
N ASN A 838 9.44 28.30 13.94
CA ASN A 838 8.83 27.38 12.97
C ASN A 838 8.92 25.91 13.43
N PHE A 839 8.21 25.54 14.49
CA PHE A 839 8.04 24.13 14.86
C PHE A 839 7.22 23.40 13.80
N LYS A 840 7.78 22.36 13.18
CA LYS A 840 7.11 21.49 12.20
C LYS A 840 6.95 20.11 12.80
N CYS A 841 5.75 19.55 12.66
CA CYS A 841 5.49 18.17 12.98
C CYS A 841 5.82 17.30 11.77
N THR A 842 6.80 16.41 11.92
CA THR A 842 7.02 15.28 11.03
C THR A 842 6.27 14.10 11.62
N CYS A 843 5.17 13.72 11.00
CA CYS A 843 4.30 12.67 11.52
C CYS A 843 4.91 11.29 11.34
N ASP A 844 4.60 10.39 12.28
CA ASP A 844 4.88 8.98 12.14
C ASP A 844 4.01 8.40 10.99
N ASP A 845 4.43 7.25 10.43
CA ASP A 845 3.70 6.60 9.34
C ASP A 845 2.23 6.40 9.69
N GLY A 846 1.35 6.81 8.78
CA GLY A 846 -0.09 6.78 8.97
C GLY A 846 -0.68 8.01 9.67
N TYR A 847 0.08 9.08 9.92
CA TYR A 847 -0.42 10.35 10.43
C TYR A 847 -0.04 11.52 9.50
N PHE A 848 -0.83 12.59 9.47
CA PHE A 848 -0.57 13.76 8.61
C PHE A 848 -1.01 15.09 9.23
N GLY A 849 -0.60 16.21 8.62
CA GLY A 849 -0.86 17.55 9.12
C GLY A 849 -0.03 17.86 10.37
N ASN A 850 -0.69 18.21 11.48
CA ASN A 850 -0.05 18.38 12.80
C ASN A 850 0.05 17.07 13.60
N CYS A 851 -0.15 15.92 12.93
CA CYS A 851 -0.14 14.57 13.47
C CYS A 851 -1.27 14.25 14.46
N ASN A 852 -2.33 15.06 14.44
CA ASN A 852 -3.60 14.75 15.09
C ASN A 852 -4.54 13.93 14.19
N ASN A 853 -4.21 13.81 12.90
CA ASN A 853 -5.03 13.10 11.92
C ASN A 853 -4.29 11.86 11.43
N THR A 854 -4.97 10.72 11.49
CA THR A 854 -4.54 9.43 10.95
C THR A 854 -5.04 9.22 9.53
N MET A 855 -4.20 8.65 8.67
CA MET A 855 -4.60 8.04 7.40
C MET A 855 -5.42 6.79 7.69
N CYS A 856 -6.58 6.66 7.05
CA CYS A 856 -7.32 5.41 7.12
C CYS A 856 -6.77 4.40 6.10
N PRO A 857 -6.93 3.08 6.36
CA PRO A 857 -6.63 2.03 5.42
C PRO A 857 -7.24 2.30 4.05
N GLN A 858 -6.47 1.96 3.01
CA GLN A 858 -6.92 2.01 1.64
C GLN A 858 -7.14 0.58 1.14
N GLY A 859 -8.24 0.37 0.45
CA GLY A 859 -8.57 -0.88 -0.24
C GLY A 859 -9.10 -0.56 -1.64
N PRO A 860 -9.27 -1.56 -2.52
CA PRO A 860 -9.84 -1.33 -3.84
C PRO A 860 -11.21 -0.65 -3.68
N ALA A 861 -11.46 0.39 -4.45
CA ALA A 861 -12.71 1.14 -4.35
C ALA A 861 -13.89 0.30 -4.85
N TRP A 862 -14.99 0.28 -4.10
CA TRP A 862 -16.25 -0.26 -4.60
C TRP A 862 -16.76 0.54 -5.78
N PHE A 863 -16.70 1.86 -5.67
CA PHE A 863 -17.00 2.78 -6.76
C PHE A 863 -15.83 3.75 -6.95
N ASP A 864 -15.29 3.81 -8.17
CA ASP A 864 -14.37 4.85 -8.59
C ASP A 864 -14.52 5.15 -10.09
N GLU A 865 -13.84 6.20 -10.49
CA GLU A 865 -13.82 6.66 -11.87
C GLU A 865 -12.89 5.77 -12.69
N ALA A 866 -13.41 5.22 -13.79
CA ALA A 866 -12.63 4.43 -14.73
C ALA A 866 -11.53 5.28 -15.36
N VAL A 867 -10.30 4.77 -15.35
CA VAL A 867 -9.13 5.48 -15.90
C VAL A 867 -8.95 5.17 -17.38
N THR A 868 -9.30 3.95 -17.80
CA THR A 868 -9.21 3.46 -19.19
C THR A 868 -10.33 2.46 -19.47
N GLU A 869 -10.44 1.99 -20.72
CA GLU A 869 -11.35 0.89 -21.05
C GLU A 869 -11.04 -0.33 -20.18
N ASN A 870 -12.04 -0.78 -19.40
CA ASN A 870 -11.96 -1.92 -18.48
C ASN A 870 -10.95 -1.77 -17.31
N ASN A 871 -10.64 -0.54 -16.87
CA ASN A 871 -9.79 -0.31 -15.69
C ASN A 871 -10.46 0.63 -14.69
N ALA A 872 -10.85 0.05 -13.55
CA ALA A 872 -11.46 0.70 -12.40
C ALA A 872 -11.00 -0.01 -11.10
N HIS A 873 -11.50 0.42 -9.95
CA HIS A 873 -11.21 -0.06 -8.58
C HIS A 873 -9.83 0.30 -8.03
N ARG A 874 -9.37 1.54 -8.25
CA ARG A 874 -8.16 2.06 -7.62
C ARG A 874 -8.26 2.00 -6.10
N MET A 875 -7.11 1.92 -5.43
CA MET A 875 -7.04 2.01 -3.97
C MET A 875 -7.65 3.34 -3.50
N ALA A 876 -8.67 3.26 -2.65
CA ALA A 876 -9.35 4.40 -2.06
C ALA A 876 -9.43 4.26 -0.54
N GLU A 877 -9.40 5.40 0.14
CA GLU A 877 -9.58 5.48 1.59
C GLU A 877 -10.94 4.88 1.96
N CYS A 878 -10.93 3.89 2.85
CA CYS A 878 -12.12 3.13 3.22
C CYS A 878 -12.90 2.57 2.01
N SER A 879 -12.20 2.18 0.94
CA SER A 879 -12.75 1.56 -0.28
C SER A 879 -13.94 2.30 -0.88
N ASN A 880 -14.06 3.62 -0.62
CA ASN A 880 -15.25 4.42 -0.94
C ASN A 880 -16.57 3.83 -0.41
N ARG A 881 -16.52 3.01 0.64
CA ARG A 881 -17.68 2.35 1.26
C ARG A 881 -17.65 2.40 2.79
N GLY A 882 -16.93 3.38 3.31
CA GLY A 882 -16.91 3.72 4.71
C GLY A 882 -16.46 5.16 4.93
N THR A 883 -16.73 5.68 6.12
CA THR A 883 -16.25 6.99 6.55
C THR A 883 -14.99 6.83 7.38
N CYS A 884 -13.92 7.55 7.02
CA CYS A 884 -12.68 7.53 7.78
C CYS A 884 -12.84 8.28 9.11
N ILE A 885 -12.63 7.59 10.22
CA ILE A 885 -12.53 8.22 11.54
C ILE A 885 -11.10 8.76 11.70
N ARG A 886 -10.91 10.01 11.26
CA ARG A 886 -9.60 10.72 11.19
C ARG A 886 -8.80 10.77 12.48
N ARG A 887 -9.39 10.46 13.64
CA ARG A 887 -8.70 10.45 14.95
C ARG A 887 -8.13 9.08 15.31
N THR A 888 -8.74 8.00 14.83
CA THR A 888 -8.33 6.62 15.15
C THR A 888 -7.67 5.93 13.98
N GLY A 889 -7.91 6.41 12.75
CA GLY A 889 -7.38 5.82 11.53
C GLY A 889 -8.18 4.63 11.09
N GLU A 890 -9.37 4.44 11.65
CA GLU A 890 -10.24 3.31 11.38
C GLU A 890 -11.33 3.72 10.40
N CYS A 891 -11.63 2.82 9.46
CA CYS A 891 -12.76 2.97 8.57
C CYS A 891 -14.03 2.50 9.26
N LYS A 892 -15.01 3.40 9.40
CA LYS A 892 -16.37 3.02 9.77
C LYS A 892 -17.11 2.57 8.51
N CYS A 893 -17.21 1.27 8.32
CA CYS A 893 -17.87 0.70 7.16
C CYS A 893 -19.37 0.93 7.16
N GLN A 894 -19.91 1.07 5.95
CA GLN A 894 -21.35 1.02 5.74
C GLN A 894 -21.87 -0.39 6.06
N GLU A 895 -23.14 -0.47 6.45
CA GLU A 895 -23.86 -1.73 6.60
C GLU A 895 -23.73 -2.62 5.34
N GLY A 896 -23.38 -3.89 5.54
CA GLY A 896 -23.11 -4.85 4.47
C GLY A 896 -21.67 -4.86 3.95
N PHE A 897 -20.76 -4.11 4.57
CA PHE A 897 -19.33 -4.06 4.23
C PHE A 897 -18.45 -4.23 5.45
N SER A 898 -17.32 -4.93 5.28
CA SER A 898 -16.31 -5.17 6.30
C SER A 898 -14.89 -5.17 5.72
N GLY A 899 -13.89 -5.44 6.56
CA GLY A 899 -12.47 -5.29 6.22
C GLY A 899 -11.86 -4.04 6.84
N GLY A 900 -10.53 -3.96 6.83
CA GLY A 900 -9.82 -2.84 7.47
C GLY A 900 -10.07 -1.50 6.78
N ALA A 901 -10.35 -1.56 5.48
CA ALA A 901 -10.70 -0.46 4.60
C ALA A 901 -12.14 -0.59 4.06
N CYS A 902 -13.02 -1.42 4.62
CA CYS A 902 -14.36 -1.67 4.04
C CYS A 902 -14.32 -2.27 2.62
N GLU A 903 -13.25 -2.99 2.32
CA GLU A 903 -12.95 -3.59 1.03
C GLU A 903 -13.74 -4.88 0.76
N ARG A 904 -14.31 -5.51 1.79
CA ARG A 904 -15.08 -6.75 1.62
C ARG A 904 -16.57 -6.50 1.73
N LEU A 905 -17.32 -7.19 0.89
CA LEU A 905 -18.77 -7.23 0.95
C LEU A 905 -19.19 -8.35 1.88
N ASP A 906 -20.01 -8.04 2.88
CA ASP A 906 -20.43 -9.02 3.87
C ASP A 906 -21.27 -10.13 3.23
N CYS A 907 -21.15 -11.32 3.81
CA CYS A 907 -22.05 -12.38 3.46
C CYS A 907 -23.48 -12.06 3.89
N PRO A 908 -24.47 -12.65 3.20
CA PRO A 908 -25.86 -12.57 3.64
C PRO A 908 -26.03 -13.00 5.10
N VAL A 909 -26.81 -12.22 5.85
CA VAL A 909 -27.20 -12.50 7.23
C VAL A 909 -28.72 -12.66 7.31
N SER A 910 -29.18 -13.62 8.10
CA SER A 910 -30.58 -13.70 8.52
C SER A 910 -30.69 -13.44 10.02
N VAL A 911 -31.84 -12.94 10.46
CA VAL A 911 -32.08 -12.67 11.89
C VAL A 911 -32.76 -13.89 12.49
N ASP A 912 -32.16 -14.46 13.53
CA ASP A 912 -32.79 -15.52 14.31
C ASP A 912 -34.11 -14.98 14.92
N PRO A 913 -35.27 -15.57 14.59
CA PRO A 913 -36.56 -15.06 15.05
C PRO A 913 -36.79 -15.22 16.57
N PHE A 914 -35.97 -16.00 17.27
CA PHE A 914 -36.04 -16.27 18.71
C PHE A 914 -35.00 -15.50 19.51
N THR A 915 -33.76 -15.37 19.01
CA THR A 915 -32.66 -14.69 19.72
C THR A 915 -32.41 -13.27 19.23
N SER A 916 -32.94 -12.90 18.06
CA SER A 916 -32.64 -11.64 17.34
C SER A 916 -31.15 -11.45 17.00
N GLU A 917 -30.37 -12.53 17.04
CA GLU A 917 -28.97 -12.51 16.59
C GLU A 917 -28.88 -12.59 15.07
N GLU A 918 -27.90 -11.90 14.48
CA GLU A 918 -27.57 -12.01 13.06
C GLU A 918 -26.75 -13.28 12.82
N LEU A 919 -27.30 -14.18 12.01
CA LEU A 919 -26.68 -15.44 11.63
C LEU A 919 -26.14 -15.31 10.21
N GLU A 920 -24.82 -15.19 10.09
CA GLU A 920 -24.11 -15.26 8.81
C GLU A 920 -24.42 -16.59 8.12
N CYS A 921 -24.80 -16.53 6.85
CA CYS A 921 -25.25 -17.70 6.08
C CYS A 921 -26.33 -18.50 6.80
N SER A 922 -27.22 -17.81 7.53
CA SER A 922 -28.29 -18.38 8.35
C SER A 922 -27.83 -19.42 9.36
N GLY A 923 -26.55 -19.43 9.73
CA GLY A 923 -25.94 -20.45 10.60
C GLY A 923 -25.90 -21.85 9.98
N ARG A 924 -26.11 -21.96 8.67
CA ARG A 924 -26.20 -23.23 7.90
C ARG A 924 -25.27 -23.22 6.69
N GLY A 925 -24.20 -22.44 6.76
CA GLY A 925 -23.21 -22.31 5.71
C GLY A 925 -21.99 -21.54 6.18
N THR A 926 -20.99 -21.46 5.31
CA THR A 926 -19.74 -20.75 5.55
C THR A 926 -19.61 -19.58 4.58
N CYS A 927 -19.31 -18.40 5.11
CA CYS A 927 -18.99 -17.23 4.28
C CYS A 927 -17.63 -17.37 3.61
N GLN A 928 -17.57 -17.26 2.29
CA GLN A 928 -16.34 -17.36 1.52
C GLN A 928 -16.29 -16.36 0.36
N SER A 929 -15.09 -15.94 -0.03
CA SER A 929 -14.91 -15.11 -1.23
C SER A 929 -15.19 -15.91 -2.50
N VAL A 930 -15.49 -15.22 -3.62
CA VAL A 930 -15.70 -15.88 -4.93
C VAL A 930 -14.50 -16.75 -5.32
N GLU A 931 -13.27 -16.31 -5.03
CA GLU A 931 -12.05 -17.09 -5.21
C GLU A 931 -12.12 -18.45 -4.48
N LEU A 932 -12.51 -18.44 -3.20
CA LEU A 932 -12.58 -19.65 -2.39
C LEU A 932 -13.78 -20.53 -2.78
N MET A 933 -14.90 -19.93 -3.20
CA MET A 933 -16.07 -20.66 -3.71
C MET A 933 -15.74 -21.47 -4.97
N GLY A 934 -14.76 -21.02 -5.77
CA GLY A 934 -14.22 -21.79 -6.90
C GLY A 934 -13.75 -23.20 -6.53
N PHE A 935 -13.25 -23.40 -5.31
CA PHE A 935 -12.83 -24.72 -4.82
C PHE A 935 -13.98 -25.63 -4.39
N HIS A 936 -15.16 -25.06 -4.07
CA HIS A 936 -16.37 -25.82 -3.72
C HIS A 936 -17.19 -26.25 -4.93
N ARG A 937 -16.82 -25.79 -6.12
CA ARG A 937 -17.49 -26.12 -7.37
C ARG A 937 -17.61 -27.63 -7.57
N ARG A 938 -18.81 -28.08 -7.91
CA ARG A 938 -19.12 -29.46 -8.29
C ARG A 938 -19.65 -29.53 -9.73
N ASN A 939 -19.43 -30.64 -10.40
CA ASN A 939 -20.06 -30.92 -11.70
C ASN A 939 -21.51 -31.41 -11.53
N HIS A 940 -22.23 -31.61 -12.64
CA HIS A 940 -23.62 -32.10 -12.65
C HIS A 940 -23.82 -33.51 -12.04
N LEU A 941 -22.73 -34.24 -11.76
CA LEU A 941 -22.73 -35.55 -11.10
C LEU A 941 -22.35 -35.44 -9.60
N GLY A 942 -22.12 -34.23 -9.09
CA GLY A 942 -21.72 -33.97 -7.71
C GLY A 942 -20.23 -34.20 -7.40
N GLU A 943 -19.39 -34.47 -8.40
CA GLU A 943 -17.94 -34.56 -8.18
C GLU A 943 -17.30 -33.18 -8.02
N PRO A 944 -16.33 -32.99 -7.10
CA PRO A 944 -15.54 -31.79 -7.04
C PRO A 944 -14.87 -31.51 -8.39
N ALA A 945 -15.09 -30.31 -8.90
CA ALA A 945 -14.49 -29.82 -10.13
C ALA A 945 -13.95 -28.40 -9.85
N PRO A 946 -13.00 -28.26 -8.91
CA PRO A 946 -12.51 -26.96 -8.46
C PRO A 946 -11.93 -26.20 -9.64
N ILE A 947 -12.17 -24.89 -9.66
CA ILE A 947 -11.59 -23.99 -10.64
C ILE A 947 -10.91 -22.84 -9.92
N ASP A 948 -9.75 -22.46 -10.44
CA ASP A 948 -9.01 -21.32 -9.92
C ASP A 948 -9.53 -20.04 -10.61
N TYR A 949 -10.33 -19.27 -9.87
CA TYR A 949 -10.89 -18.01 -10.33
C TYR A 949 -9.80 -16.96 -10.63
N SER A 950 -8.60 -17.09 -10.05
CA SER A 950 -7.48 -16.18 -10.30
C SER A 950 -6.76 -16.41 -11.63
N TYR A 951 -6.98 -17.55 -12.29
CA TYR A 951 -6.13 -18.04 -13.38
C TYR A 951 -6.76 -17.98 -14.79
N HIS A 952 -7.97 -17.42 -14.98
CA HIS A 952 -8.56 -17.32 -16.33
C HIS A 952 -7.88 -16.26 -17.20
N ALA A 953 -6.77 -16.68 -17.81
CA ALA A 953 -6.04 -16.02 -18.87
C ALA A 953 -6.84 -16.02 -20.18
N GLN A 954 -7.46 -14.87 -20.50
CA GLN A 954 -7.49 -14.40 -21.87
C GLN A 954 -6.42 -13.31 -22.02
N THR A 955 -5.26 -13.74 -22.56
CA THR A 955 -4.18 -12.92 -23.12
C THR A 955 -3.56 -11.81 -22.25
N ASN A 956 -2.35 -12.07 -21.73
CA ASN A 956 -1.36 -11.08 -21.30
C ASN A 956 -1.77 -10.04 -20.25
N LYS A 957 -2.09 -10.49 -19.04
CA LYS A 957 -1.80 -9.72 -17.81
C LYS A 957 -1.20 -10.64 -16.76
N SER A 958 0.13 -10.66 -16.66
CA SER A 958 0.82 -11.22 -15.50
C SER A 958 0.64 -10.28 -14.30
N SER A 959 0.21 -10.84 -13.17
CA SER A 959 0.03 -10.25 -11.83
C SER A 959 -1.06 -9.17 -11.64
N ASN A 960 -2.32 -9.59 -11.53
CA ASN A 960 -3.23 -9.24 -10.44
C ASN A 960 -4.48 -10.12 -10.55
N GLN A 961 -4.90 -10.73 -9.45
CA GLN A 961 -6.20 -11.38 -9.30
C GLN A 961 -7.31 -10.41 -9.78
N LEU A 962 -8.40 -10.94 -10.36
CA LEU A 962 -9.61 -10.13 -10.63
C LEU A 962 -9.97 -9.34 -9.36
N TRP A 963 -10.29 -8.04 -9.49
CA TRP A 963 -10.36 -7.13 -8.33
C TRP A 963 -11.35 -7.62 -7.27
N ASP A 964 -12.42 -8.27 -7.72
CA ASP A 964 -13.56 -8.77 -6.98
C ASP A 964 -13.35 -10.14 -6.33
N ALA A 965 -12.30 -10.88 -6.73
CA ALA A 965 -12.04 -12.26 -6.31
C ALA A 965 -12.06 -12.46 -4.80
N GLN A 966 -11.57 -11.48 -4.05
CA GLN A 966 -11.50 -11.47 -2.58
C GLN A 966 -12.47 -10.47 -1.94
N MET A 967 -13.04 -9.55 -2.73
CA MET A 967 -13.93 -8.50 -2.25
C MET A 967 -15.37 -9.01 -2.15
N LEU A 968 -15.83 -9.79 -3.13
CA LEU A 968 -17.18 -10.35 -3.16
C LEU A 968 -17.22 -11.65 -2.35
N GLN A 969 -18.08 -11.68 -1.33
CA GLN A 969 -18.28 -12.87 -0.49
C GLN A 969 -19.69 -13.40 -0.62
N GLY A 970 -19.84 -14.72 -0.62
CA GLY A 970 -21.13 -15.40 -0.66
C GLY A 970 -21.15 -16.60 0.29
N CYS A 971 -22.33 -17.17 0.47
CA CYS A 971 -22.49 -18.34 1.33
C CYS A 971 -22.27 -19.63 0.55
N VAL A 972 -21.38 -20.48 1.08
CA VAL A 972 -21.30 -21.90 0.71
C VAL A 972 -22.12 -22.66 1.73
N CYS A 973 -23.28 -23.16 1.31
CA CYS A 973 -24.19 -23.85 2.21
C CYS A 973 -23.64 -25.20 2.68
N ASP A 974 -23.91 -25.50 3.94
CA ASP A 974 -23.60 -26.81 4.51
C ASP A 974 -24.37 -27.88 3.74
N VAL A 975 -23.74 -29.04 3.58
CA VAL A 975 -24.40 -30.20 2.98
C VAL A 975 -24.62 -31.22 4.07
N TYR A 976 -25.89 -31.46 4.40
CA TYR A 976 -26.34 -32.45 5.36
C TYR A 976 -26.48 -33.79 4.65
N TRP A 977 -25.37 -34.47 4.52
CA TRP A 977 -25.30 -35.82 3.98
C TRP A 977 -25.93 -36.89 4.91
N TYR A 978 -26.14 -38.11 4.41
CA TYR A 978 -26.72 -39.23 5.16
C TYR A 978 -26.03 -39.44 6.52
N THR A 979 -26.81 -39.54 7.60
CA THR A 979 -26.30 -39.76 8.98
C THR A 979 -26.56 -41.20 9.44
N ASP A 980 -25.68 -41.69 10.33
CA ASP A 980 -25.64 -43.08 10.80
C ASP A 980 -27.00 -43.61 11.25
N GLY A 981 -27.57 -44.53 10.47
CA GLY A 981 -28.74 -45.32 10.83
C GLY A 981 -30.08 -44.88 10.23
N ILE A 982 -30.15 -43.76 9.50
CA ILE A 982 -31.34 -43.33 8.75
C ILE A 982 -30.98 -43.15 7.28
N TRP A 983 -31.03 -44.25 6.52
CA TRP A 983 -30.64 -44.32 5.10
C TRP A 983 -31.76 -43.90 4.13
N THR A 984 -32.72 -43.11 4.60
CA THR A 984 -33.89 -42.66 3.82
C THR A 984 -33.69 -41.20 3.45
N HIS A 985 -33.95 -40.87 2.18
CA HIS A 985 -33.57 -39.65 1.44
C HIS A 985 -34.16 -38.31 1.94
N ASN A 986 -34.19 -38.06 3.25
CA ASN A 986 -34.70 -36.83 3.84
C ASN A 986 -33.58 -35.80 4.01
N LEU A 987 -32.89 -35.46 2.92
CA LEU A 987 -31.85 -34.43 2.91
C LEU A 987 -32.50 -33.09 2.57
N SER A 988 -32.73 -32.30 3.61
CA SER A 988 -33.14 -30.91 3.50
C SER A 988 -31.89 -30.02 3.58
N ASP A 989 -31.00 -30.17 2.59
CA ASP A 989 -29.75 -29.41 2.50
C ASP A 989 -30.05 -27.91 2.42
N PRO A 990 -29.40 -27.09 3.24
CA PRO A 990 -29.42 -25.65 3.13
C PRO A 990 -29.06 -25.21 1.72
N MET A 991 -29.84 -24.27 1.19
CA MET A 991 -29.69 -23.76 -0.17
C MET A 991 -30.17 -22.31 -0.25
N GLY A 992 -30.02 -21.72 -1.44
CA GLY A 992 -30.25 -20.30 -1.64
C GLY A 992 -28.98 -19.49 -1.36
N TYR A 993 -29.05 -18.18 -1.58
CA TYR A 993 -27.90 -17.30 -1.49
C TYR A 993 -27.38 -17.10 -0.05
N ASP A 994 -28.24 -17.26 0.95
CA ASP A 994 -27.97 -17.08 2.37
C ASP A 994 -28.14 -18.37 3.20
N CYS A 995 -28.34 -19.51 2.53
CA CYS A 995 -28.57 -20.82 3.14
C CYS A 995 -29.80 -20.91 4.07
N SER A 996 -30.75 -19.97 3.94
CA SER A 996 -31.99 -19.97 4.74
C SER A 996 -33.01 -21.00 4.26
N TYR A 997 -32.99 -21.33 2.96
CA TYR A 997 -33.89 -22.33 2.38
C TYR A 997 -33.32 -23.73 2.47
N THR A 998 -34.18 -24.72 2.28
CA THR A 998 -33.80 -26.13 2.30
C THR A 998 -34.27 -26.85 1.05
N SER A 999 -33.46 -27.80 0.55
CA SER A 999 -33.90 -28.71 -0.51
C SER A 999 -35.09 -29.53 -0.04
N CYS A 1000 -35.95 -29.91 -0.98
CA CYS A 1000 -36.90 -30.98 -0.75
C CYS A 1000 -36.38 -32.29 -1.32
N PRO A 1001 -36.79 -33.45 -0.75
CA PRO A 1001 -36.43 -34.76 -1.26
C PRO A 1001 -36.71 -34.94 -2.76
N PHE A 1002 -35.82 -35.66 -3.43
CA PHE A 1002 -35.97 -36.04 -4.84
C PHE A 1002 -36.33 -37.53 -4.95
N GLY A 1003 -37.16 -37.86 -5.95
CA GLY A 1003 -37.68 -39.21 -6.13
C GLY A 1003 -38.08 -39.54 -7.56
N ASP A 1004 -38.42 -40.82 -7.76
CA ASP A 1004 -38.84 -41.40 -9.03
C ASP A 1004 -40.28 -40.96 -9.32
N ASN A 1005 -40.55 -40.42 -10.51
CA ASN A 1005 -41.89 -39.94 -10.83
C ASN A 1005 -42.83 -41.13 -11.10
N PRO A 1006 -43.86 -41.39 -10.26
CA PRO A 1006 -44.75 -42.54 -10.44
C PRO A 1006 -45.62 -42.48 -11.70
N ASN A 1007 -45.76 -41.29 -12.29
CA ASN A 1007 -46.69 -41.02 -13.39
C ASN A 1007 -46.04 -41.03 -14.78
N ARG A 1008 -44.71 -41.17 -14.86
CA ARG A 1008 -44.03 -41.20 -16.15
C ARG A 1008 -44.32 -42.51 -16.89
N PRO A 1009 -44.75 -42.47 -18.17
CA PRO A 1009 -44.92 -43.69 -18.96
C PRO A 1009 -43.57 -44.39 -19.10
N LYS A 1010 -43.43 -45.59 -18.52
CA LYS A 1010 -42.28 -46.47 -18.75
C LYS A 1010 -42.32 -46.87 -20.22
N THR A 1011 -41.53 -46.19 -21.07
CA THR A 1011 -41.62 -46.22 -22.55
C THR A 1011 -41.30 -47.58 -23.18
N ASN A 1012 -41.08 -48.61 -22.37
CA ASN A 1012 -41.08 -49.99 -22.81
C ASN A 1012 -41.66 -50.85 -21.68
N THR A 1013 -42.87 -51.41 -21.88
CA THR A 1013 -43.61 -52.25 -20.91
C THR A 1013 -42.91 -53.56 -20.52
N THR A 1014 -41.62 -53.71 -20.86
CA THR A 1014 -40.76 -54.85 -20.54
C THR A 1014 -39.42 -54.49 -19.88
N LEU A 1015 -39.13 -53.20 -19.61
CA LEU A 1015 -37.94 -52.80 -18.86
C LEU A 1015 -38.33 -52.25 -17.49
N ILE A 1016 -37.98 -53.00 -16.44
CA ILE A 1016 -37.95 -52.52 -15.05
C ILE A 1016 -36.85 -51.43 -15.02
N GLN A 1017 -37.21 -50.20 -14.64
CA GLN A 1017 -36.22 -49.13 -14.38
C GLN A 1017 -35.17 -49.65 -13.40
N LYS A 1018 -33.91 -49.41 -13.69
CA LYS A 1018 -32.76 -49.97 -12.99
C LYS A 1018 -32.10 -48.89 -12.14
N PHE A 1019 -31.65 -49.31 -10.96
CA PHE A 1019 -30.67 -48.54 -10.21
C PHE A 1019 -29.31 -48.59 -10.88
N GLU A 1020 -28.51 -47.56 -10.62
CA GLU A 1020 -27.10 -47.55 -10.95
C GLU A 1020 -26.38 -48.67 -10.18
N MET A 1021 -25.50 -49.39 -10.88
CA MET A 1021 -24.63 -50.40 -10.30
C MET A 1021 -23.21 -50.28 -10.85
N GLN A 1022 -22.23 -50.29 -9.95
CA GLN A 1022 -20.82 -50.23 -10.29
C GLN A 1022 -20.08 -51.46 -9.76
N ALA A 1023 -19.08 -51.93 -10.50
CA ALA A 1023 -18.31 -53.12 -10.18
C ALA A 1023 -16.88 -52.77 -9.80
N LEU A 1024 -16.43 -53.27 -8.65
CA LEU A 1024 -15.08 -53.12 -8.11
C LEU A 1024 -14.34 -54.46 -8.26
N ARG A 1025 -13.12 -54.43 -8.79
CA ARG A 1025 -12.27 -55.61 -8.98
C ARG A 1025 -10.90 -55.38 -8.36
N CYS A 1026 -10.46 -56.26 -7.45
CA CYS A 1026 -9.15 -56.14 -6.80
C CYS A 1026 -8.26 -57.38 -7.01
N THR A 1027 -7.01 -57.18 -7.42
CA THR A 1027 -6.04 -58.26 -7.75
C THR A 1027 -4.93 -58.46 -6.71
N ALA A 1028 -4.90 -57.66 -5.65
CA ALA A 1028 -3.81 -57.66 -4.68
C ALA A 1028 -3.77 -58.92 -3.79
N SER A 1029 -2.57 -59.23 -3.27
CA SER A 1029 -2.32 -60.39 -2.39
C SER A 1029 -2.02 -60.01 -0.94
N ALA A 1030 -1.75 -58.73 -0.66
CA ALA A 1030 -1.63 -58.16 0.68
C ALA A 1030 -1.80 -56.62 0.63
N GLY A 1031 -1.84 -55.96 1.79
CA GLY A 1031 -1.89 -54.50 1.91
C GLY A 1031 -3.29 -53.97 2.21
N SER A 1032 -3.51 -52.69 1.90
CA SER A 1032 -4.77 -51.99 2.14
C SER A 1032 -5.10 -51.05 0.99
N PHE A 1033 -6.34 -50.57 0.92
CA PHE A 1033 -6.80 -49.63 -0.11
C PHE A 1033 -7.81 -48.65 0.48
N ARG A 1034 -8.19 -47.63 -0.30
CA ARG A 1034 -9.30 -46.72 0.02
C ARG A 1034 -10.26 -46.63 -1.15
N ILE A 1035 -11.52 -46.36 -0.86
CA ILE A 1035 -12.57 -46.12 -1.85
C ILE A 1035 -13.02 -44.67 -1.78
N GLY A 1036 -13.16 -44.02 -2.93
CA GLY A 1036 -13.56 -42.62 -3.06
C GLY A 1036 -14.88 -42.46 -3.82
N PHE A 1037 -15.75 -41.56 -3.37
CA PHE A 1037 -17.01 -41.20 -4.05
C PHE A 1037 -17.42 -39.74 -3.78
N LYS A 1038 -17.76 -38.99 -4.84
CA LYS A 1038 -18.12 -37.55 -4.80
C LYS A 1038 -17.13 -36.67 -4.01
N GLY A 1039 -15.84 -37.01 -4.05
CA GLY A 1039 -14.75 -36.26 -3.41
C GLY A 1039 -14.34 -36.72 -2.02
N TYR A 1040 -15.06 -37.66 -1.42
CA TYR A 1040 -14.76 -38.18 -0.09
C TYR A 1040 -14.18 -39.58 -0.19
N TRP A 1041 -13.26 -39.91 0.73
CA TRP A 1041 -12.54 -41.18 0.77
C TRP A 1041 -12.88 -41.93 2.05
N SER A 1042 -13.05 -43.25 1.94
CA SER A 1042 -13.22 -44.17 3.07
C SER A 1042 -12.00 -44.12 4.02
N ASN A 1043 -12.18 -44.72 5.20
CA ASN A 1043 -11.05 -45.17 5.99
C ASN A 1043 -10.24 -46.23 5.22
N VAL A 1044 -9.05 -46.54 5.73
CA VAL A 1044 -8.16 -47.55 5.13
C VAL A 1044 -8.77 -48.94 5.32
N LEU A 1045 -9.07 -49.61 4.21
CA LEU A 1045 -9.67 -50.94 4.17
C LEU A 1045 -8.60 -52.00 3.89
N PRO A 1046 -8.55 -53.12 4.63
CA PRO A 1046 -7.60 -54.19 4.34
C PRO A 1046 -7.96 -54.90 3.03
N PHE A 1047 -6.96 -55.42 2.30
CA PHE A 1047 -7.17 -56.13 1.02
C PHE A 1047 -8.16 -57.31 1.14
N ASN A 1048 -8.24 -57.92 2.32
CA ASN A 1048 -9.11 -59.06 2.60
C ASN A 1048 -10.42 -58.67 3.33
N VAL A 1049 -10.87 -57.42 3.21
CA VAL A 1049 -12.15 -56.96 3.79
C VAL A 1049 -13.31 -57.83 3.31
N GLY A 1050 -14.22 -58.19 4.22
CA GLY A 1050 -15.44 -58.95 3.91
C GLY A 1050 -16.56 -58.05 3.38
N VAL A 1051 -17.56 -58.66 2.73
CA VAL A 1051 -18.65 -57.92 2.06
C VAL A 1051 -19.45 -57.03 3.01
N VAL A 1052 -19.76 -57.50 4.23
CA VAL A 1052 -20.53 -56.75 5.23
C VAL A 1052 -19.74 -55.56 5.75
N ASP A 1053 -18.45 -55.74 6.00
CA ASP A 1053 -17.58 -54.66 6.49
C ASP A 1053 -17.35 -53.61 5.39
N LEU A 1054 -17.24 -54.04 4.12
CA LEU A 1054 -17.16 -53.14 2.98
C LEU A 1054 -18.47 -52.35 2.81
N GLU A 1055 -19.63 -53.00 2.84
CA GLU A 1055 -20.92 -52.33 2.76
C GLU A 1055 -21.08 -51.30 3.89
N LYS A 1056 -20.76 -51.69 5.12
CA LYS A 1056 -20.84 -50.82 6.29
C LYS A 1056 -19.90 -49.62 6.19
N GLU A 1057 -18.66 -49.82 5.74
CA GLU A 1057 -17.71 -48.71 5.55
C GLU A 1057 -18.23 -47.76 4.47
N LEU A 1058 -18.69 -48.27 3.32
CA LEU A 1058 -19.21 -47.44 2.24
C LEU A 1058 -20.50 -46.71 2.65
N GLN A 1059 -21.42 -47.36 3.38
CA GLN A 1059 -22.62 -46.71 3.93
C GLN A 1059 -22.25 -45.64 4.98
N SER A 1060 -21.22 -45.86 5.79
CA SER A 1060 -20.74 -44.85 6.75
C SER A 1060 -20.16 -43.60 6.08
N MET A 1061 -19.80 -43.70 4.79
CA MET A 1061 -19.45 -42.53 4.01
C MET A 1061 -20.71 -41.73 3.68
N ARG A 1062 -20.69 -40.47 4.10
CA ARG A 1062 -21.70 -39.45 3.85
C ARG A 1062 -22.20 -39.37 2.40
N THR A 1063 -21.43 -39.80 1.40
CA THR A 1063 -21.81 -39.64 -0.02
C THR A 1063 -22.57 -40.82 -0.63
N PHE A 1064 -22.60 -42.02 -0.04
CA PHE A 1064 -23.19 -43.21 -0.68
C PHE A 1064 -24.68 -43.45 -0.36
N GLY A 1065 -25.14 -43.10 0.85
CA GLY A 1065 -26.50 -43.38 1.30
C GLY A 1065 -26.82 -44.88 1.36
N ASN A 1066 -28.10 -45.24 1.15
CA ASN A 1066 -28.53 -46.64 1.05
C ASN A 1066 -27.96 -47.30 -0.22
N ILE A 1067 -27.11 -48.30 -0.01
CA ILE A 1067 -26.49 -49.14 -1.03
C ILE A 1067 -26.55 -50.61 -0.63
N SER A 1068 -26.35 -51.52 -1.58
CA SER A 1068 -26.03 -52.92 -1.29
C SER A 1068 -24.75 -53.32 -2.00
N VAL A 1069 -23.90 -54.07 -1.29
CA VAL A 1069 -22.69 -54.65 -1.83
C VAL A 1069 -22.82 -56.18 -1.91
N THR A 1070 -22.52 -56.74 -3.08
CA THR A 1070 -22.50 -58.20 -3.27
C THR A 1070 -21.20 -58.66 -3.90
N TYR A 1071 -20.66 -59.78 -3.43
CA TYR A 1071 -19.52 -60.45 -4.05
C TYR A 1071 -20.01 -61.54 -4.99
N ASN A 1072 -19.54 -61.54 -6.24
CA ASN A 1072 -19.91 -62.58 -7.20
C ASN A 1072 -19.33 -63.96 -6.82
N GLN A 1073 -18.22 -64.00 -6.06
CA GLN A 1073 -17.62 -65.23 -5.55
C GLN A 1073 -16.61 -64.98 -4.42
N GLY A 1074 -16.60 -65.86 -3.42
CA GLY A 1074 -15.64 -65.80 -2.31
C GLY A 1074 -15.98 -64.78 -1.22
N ASP A 1075 -15.16 -64.75 -0.16
CA ASP A 1075 -15.52 -64.05 1.09
C ASP A 1075 -14.74 -62.74 1.34
N VAL A 1076 -13.76 -62.41 0.48
CA VAL A 1076 -12.84 -61.27 0.66
C VAL A 1076 -12.67 -60.47 -0.62
N MET A 1077 -12.49 -59.14 -0.50
CA MET A 1077 -12.45 -58.22 -1.64
C MET A 1077 -11.37 -58.54 -2.69
N CYS A 1078 -10.10 -58.65 -2.28
CA CYS A 1078 -8.98 -58.89 -3.19
C CYS A 1078 -8.64 -60.38 -3.29
N MET A 1079 -8.59 -60.91 -4.50
CA MET A 1079 -8.18 -62.30 -4.79
C MET A 1079 -7.16 -62.34 -5.93
N ALA A 1080 -6.25 -63.32 -5.89
CA ALA A 1080 -5.28 -63.54 -6.97
C ALA A 1080 -6.02 -63.74 -8.31
N GLY A 1081 -5.72 -62.89 -9.30
CA GLY A 1081 -6.39 -62.87 -10.62
C GLY A 1081 -7.65 -61.98 -10.70
N GLY A 1082 -8.10 -61.39 -9.59
CA GLY A 1082 -9.24 -60.48 -9.54
C GLY A 1082 -10.57 -61.15 -9.90
N ASN A 1083 -10.75 -62.41 -9.49
CA ASN A 1083 -11.94 -63.18 -9.87
C ASN A 1083 -13.17 -62.82 -8.99
N ASN A 1084 -12.96 -62.30 -7.78
CA ASN A 1084 -14.02 -61.68 -7.00
C ASN A 1084 -14.27 -60.24 -7.49
N ILE A 1085 -15.53 -59.92 -7.72
CA ILE A 1085 -16.06 -58.64 -8.17
C ILE A 1085 -17.11 -58.22 -7.15
N ALA A 1086 -16.91 -57.05 -6.55
CA ALA A 1086 -17.90 -56.44 -5.68
C ALA A 1086 -18.82 -55.53 -6.48
N ASN A 1087 -20.10 -55.87 -6.56
CA ASN A 1087 -21.13 -55.05 -7.19
C ASN A 1087 -21.77 -54.16 -6.13
N VAL A 1088 -21.68 -52.85 -6.33
CA VAL A 1088 -22.28 -51.80 -5.49
C VAL A 1088 -23.51 -51.26 -6.20
N THR A 1089 -24.68 -51.42 -5.62
CA THR A 1089 -25.96 -50.91 -6.17
C THR A 1089 -26.43 -49.70 -5.36
N PHE A 1090 -26.81 -48.61 -6.03
CA PHE A 1090 -27.26 -47.37 -5.39
C PHE A 1090 -28.80 -47.33 -5.29
N TYR A 1091 -29.36 -47.36 -4.08
CA TYR A 1091 -30.82 -47.29 -3.88
C TYR A 1091 -31.33 -45.90 -3.52
N SER A 1092 -30.46 -45.07 -2.94
CA SER A 1092 -30.83 -43.69 -2.58
C SER A 1092 -30.74 -42.80 -3.81
N GLU A 1093 -29.53 -42.68 -4.36
CA GLU A 1093 -29.20 -41.81 -5.48
C GLU A 1093 -29.77 -42.38 -6.80
N LEU A 1094 -30.88 -41.80 -7.26
CA LEU A 1094 -31.54 -42.21 -8.49
C LEU A 1094 -30.82 -41.65 -9.73
N GLY A 1095 -31.05 -42.27 -10.89
CA GLY A 1095 -30.37 -41.90 -12.14
C GLY A 1095 -28.91 -42.33 -12.21
N GLN A 1096 -28.14 -41.71 -13.12
CA GLN A 1096 -26.74 -42.04 -13.37
C GLN A 1096 -25.81 -41.40 -12.32
N GLN A 1097 -24.92 -42.21 -11.71
CA GLN A 1097 -23.94 -41.74 -10.70
C GLN A 1097 -22.50 -41.67 -11.25
N PRO A 1098 -21.61 -40.82 -10.68
CA PRO A 1098 -20.20 -40.81 -11.04
C PRO A 1098 -19.49 -42.11 -10.64
N LEU A 1099 -18.39 -42.46 -11.31
CA LEU A 1099 -17.64 -43.67 -11.00
C LEU A 1099 -16.97 -43.60 -9.61
N ILE A 1100 -17.08 -44.68 -8.84
CA ILE A 1100 -16.32 -44.91 -7.62
C ILE A 1100 -14.83 -44.93 -7.98
N LYS A 1101 -13.98 -44.35 -7.12
CA LYS A 1101 -12.53 -44.31 -7.28
C LYS A 1101 -11.88 -45.29 -6.32
N GLY A 1102 -10.85 -46.01 -6.78
CA GLY A 1102 -10.06 -46.90 -5.94
C GLY A 1102 -8.63 -46.37 -5.83
N ASP A 1103 -8.12 -46.26 -4.60
CA ASP A 1103 -6.71 -45.94 -4.34
C ASP A 1103 -5.93 -47.22 -4.09
N SER A 1104 -4.92 -47.47 -4.92
CA SER A 1104 -4.09 -48.68 -4.90
C SER A 1104 -2.71 -48.49 -4.28
N GLU A 1105 -2.36 -47.29 -3.79
CA GLU A 1105 -1.01 -46.97 -3.32
C GLU A 1105 -0.54 -47.85 -2.15
N LEU A 1106 -1.46 -48.31 -1.31
CA LEU A 1106 -1.17 -49.14 -0.12
C LEU A 1106 -1.31 -50.66 -0.39
N LEU A 1107 -1.63 -51.05 -1.62
CA LEU A 1107 -1.75 -52.47 -2.03
C LEU A 1107 -0.38 -53.06 -2.37
N ARG A 1108 -0.20 -54.35 -2.08
CA ARG A 1108 1.02 -55.10 -2.44
C ARG A 1108 0.69 -56.15 -3.49
N GLY A 1109 1.30 -55.99 -4.66
CA GLY A 1109 1.24 -56.98 -5.74
C GLY A 1109 -0.10 -57.03 -6.50
N GLY A 1110 -0.83 -55.92 -6.60
CA GLY A 1110 -2.05 -55.80 -7.41
C GLY A 1110 -2.69 -54.41 -7.35
N THR A 1111 -3.82 -54.24 -8.03
CA THR A 1111 -4.57 -52.97 -8.17
C THR A 1111 -6.04 -53.16 -7.78
N ILE A 1112 -6.74 -52.04 -7.62
CA ILE A 1112 -8.21 -51.98 -7.56
C ILE A 1112 -8.73 -51.21 -8.77
N GLU A 1113 -9.66 -51.82 -9.52
CA GLU A 1113 -10.27 -51.26 -10.73
C GLU A 1113 -11.77 -51.09 -10.53
N VAL A 1114 -12.34 -50.02 -11.09
CA VAL A 1114 -13.78 -49.72 -11.02
C VAL A 1114 -14.33 -49.55 -12.43
N VAL A 1115 -15.47 -50.19 -12.71
CA VAL A 1115 -16.19 -50.01 -13.98
C VAL A 1115 -17.70 -49.85 -13.73
N GLN A 1116 -18.35 -49.06 -14.58
CA GLN A 1116 -19.81 -48.98 -14.59
C GLN A 1116 -20.39 -50.32 -15.07
N HIS A 1117 -21.30 -50.92 -14.30
CA HIS A 1117 -21.90 -52.22 -14.65
C HIS A 1117 -23.33 -52.06 -15.20
N VAL A 1118 -24.16 -51.27 -14.51
CA VAL A 1118 -25.53 -50.93 -14.95
C VAL A 1118 -25.71 -49.43 -14.81
N LYS A 1119 -26.08 -48.77 -15.92
CA LYS A 1119 -26.47 -47.36 -15.93
C LYS A 1119 -27.88 -47.22 -15.35
N GLY A 1120 -28.03 -46.39 -14.32
CA GLY A 1120 -29.32 -46.04 -13.73
C GLY A 1120 -30.17 -45.18 -14.68
N ASP A 1121 -31.46 -45.51 -14.79
CA ASP A 1121 -32.43 -44.83 -15.67
C ASP A 1121 -33.70 -44.36 -14.93
N LYS A 1122 -33.72 -44.44 -13.60
CA LYS A 1122 -34.76 -43.85 -12.73
C LYS A 1122 -34.70 -42.33 -12.77
N GLU A 1123 -35.87 -41.69 -12.71
CA GLU A 1123 -35.96 -40.25 -12.60
C GLU A 1123 -35.56 -39.77 -11.19
N ASN A 1124 -35.13 -38.52 -11.08
CA ASN A 1124 -34.72 -37.91 -9.81
C ASN A 1124 -35.29 -36.49 -9.73
N GLU A 1125 -36.60 -36.40 -9.45
CA GLU A 1125 -37.38 -35.15 -9.52
C GLU A 1125 -37.75 -34.66 -8.12
N GLN A 1126 -37.74 -33.34 -7.91
CA GLN A 1126 -38.11 -32.73 -6.62
C GLN A 1126 -39.56 -33.12 -6.26
N CYS A 1127 -39.76 -33.66 -5.06
CA CYS A 1127 -41.02 -34.21 -4.60
C CYS A 1127 -41.69 -35.18 -5.60
N SER A 1128 -40.89 -35.91 -6.39
CA SER A 1128 -41.33 -36.83 -7.45
C SER A 1128 -42.34 -36.21 -8.41
N ASN A 1129 -42.32 -34.88 -8.54
CA ASN A 1129 -43.33 -34.07 -9.23
C ASN A 1129 -44.78 -34.35 -8.80
N SER A 1130 -44.96 -34.80 -7.56
CA SER A 1130 -46.22 -35.29 -6.97
C SER A 1130 -46.52 -34.65 -5.60
N GLY A 1131 -45.85 -33.53 -5.31
CA GLY A 1131 -46.08 -32.68 -4.14
C GLY A 1131 -45.47 -31.29 -4.32
N ILE A 1132 -45.81 -30.35 -3.43
CA ILE A 1132 -45.23 -29.01 -3.38
C ILE A 1132 -44.09 -29.01 -2.36
N CYS A 1133 -42.96 -28.41 -2.72
CA CYS A 1133 -41.83 -28.23 -1.80
C CYS A 1133 -42.09 -27.04 -0.87
N ASP A 1134 -42.20 -27.28 0.43
CA ASP A 1134 -42.09 -26.21 1.42
C ASP A 1134 -40.60 -25.90 1.64
N ARG A 1135 -40.11 -24.82 1.01
CA ARG A 1135 -38.70 -24.41 1.06
C ARG A 1135 -38.22 -23.99 2.45
N THR A 1136 -39.13 -23.69 3.38
CA THR A 1136 -38.78 -23.31 4.76
C THR A 1136 -38.47 -24.54 5.60
N THR A 1137 -39.20 -25.63 5.40
CA THR A 1137 -39.08 -26.88 6.17
C THR A 1137 -38.31 -27.98 5.43
N GLY A 1138 -38.18 -27.86 4.10
CA GLY A 1138 -37.54 -28.84 3.24
C GLY A 1138 -38.39 -30.09 3.05
N GLN A 1139 -39.69 -29.99 3.32
CA GLN A 1139 -40.64 -31.12 3.27
C GLN A 1139 -41.53 -31.04 2.04
N CYS A 1140 -41.78 -32.21 1.43
CA CYS A 1140 -42.74 -32.33 0.35
C CYS A 1140 -44.16 -32.49 0.89
N GLN A 1141 -45.04 -31.54 0.55
CA GLN A 1141 -46.47 -31.64 0.79
C GLN A 1141 -47.10 -32.42 -0.37
N CYS A 1142 -47.34 -33.72 -0.17
CA CYS A 1142 -47.82 -34.61 -1.22
C CYS A 1142 -49.25 -34.27 -1.68
N PHE A 1143 -49.47 -34.38 -2.98
CA PHE A 1143 -50.81 -34.28 -3.56
C PHE A 1143 -51.69 -35.47 -3.13
N ASN A 1144 -53.01 -35.28 -3.19
CA ASN A 1144 -53.96 -36.32 -2.81
C ASN A 1144 -53.75 -37.62 -3.63
N GLY A 1145 -53.61 -38.76 -2.94
CA GLY A 1145 -53.31 -40.07 -3.53
C GLY A 1145 -51.82 -40.42 -3.64
N TYR A 1146 -50.93 -39.48 -3.27
CA TYR A 1146 -49.48 -39.69 -3.24
C TYR A 1146 -48.97 -39.71 -1.80
N SER A 1147 -47.92 -40.48 -1.58
CA SER A 1147 -47.19 -40.55 -0.31
C SER A 1147 -45.73 -40.90 -0.56
N SER A 1148 -44.94 -40.88 0.51
CA SER A 1148 -43.51 -41.19 0.47
C SER A 1148 -43.22 -42.59 -0.10
N SER A 1149 -42.21 -42.69 -0.96
CA SER A 1149 -41.81 -43.93 -1.63
C SER A 1149 -40.57 -44.58 -1.02
N ASP A 1150 -40.26 -45.80 -1.45
CA ASP A 1150 -38.98 -46.49 -1.22
C ASP A 1150 -38.02 -46.40 -2.43
N GLY A 1151 -38.39 -45.66 -3.48
CA GLY A 1151 -37.65 -45.58 -4.74
C GLY A 1151 -37.81 -46.80 -5.66
N ASN A 1152 -38.49 -47.85 -5.21
CA ASN A 1152 -38.78 -49.09 -5.95
C ASN A 1152 -40.24 -49.17 -6.44
N GLY A 1153 -41.01 -48.10 -6.25
CA GLY A 1153 -42.43 -48.06 -6.59
C GLY A 1153 -43.34 -48.62 -5.49
N PHE A 1154 -42.84 -48.77 -4.26
CA PHE A 1154 -43.63 -49.09 -3.07
C PHE A 1154 -43.61 -47.92 -2.07
N ALA A 1155 -44.50 -47.98 -1.06
CA ALA A 1155 -44.51 -47.02 0.04
C ALA A 1155 -43.21 -47.14 0.86
N GLY A 1156 -42.64 -46.00 1.26
CA GLY A 1156 -41.39 -45.94 2.03
C GLY A 1156 -41.21 -44.63 2.78
N LEU A 1157 -39.99 -44.32 3.18
CA LEU A 1157 -39.65 -43.19 4.06
C LEU A 1157 -38.83 -42.08 3.38
N ARG A 1158 -38.76 -42.05 2.04
CA ARG A 1158 -38.01 -41.02 1.29
C ARG A 1158 -38.58 -39.61 1.40
N ASN A 1159 -39.83 -39.45 1.87
CA ASN A 1159 -40.58 -38.18 1.93
C ASN A 1159 -40.64 -37.44 0.59
N ASP A 1160 -40.64 -38.19 -0.51
CA ASP A 1160 -40.49 -37.70 -1.88
C ASP A 1160 -41.80 -37.68 -2.67
N CYS A 1161 -42.93 -38.09 -2.08
CA CYS A 1161 -44.23 -38.24 -2.76
C CYS A 1161 -44.22 -39.20 -3.98
N GLY A 1162 -43.25 -40.12 -4.06
CA GLY A 1162 -43.06 -41.00 -5.21
C GLY A 1162 -43.98 -42.24 -5.28
N TYR A 1163 -44.86 -42.46 -4.30
CA TYR A 1163 -45.74 -43.63 -4.24
C TYR A 1163 -47.22 -43.25 -4.43
N PHE A 1164 -47.87 -43.87 -5.41
CA PHE A 1164 -49.30 -43.70 -5.70
C PHE A 1164 -50.13 -44.85 -5.09
N GLY A 1165 -50.96 -44.55 -4.08
CA GLY A 1165 -51.75 -45.56 -3.35
C GLY A 1165 -52.58 -44.99 -2.19
N ASP A 1166 -53.54 -45.77 -1.67
CA ASP A 1166 -54.47 -45.34 -0.60
C ASP A 1166 -53.70 -44.93 0.68
N SER A 1167 -53.95 -43.71 1.15
CA SER A 1167 -53.18 -42.96 2.16
C SER A 1167 -53.24 -43.53 3.59
N ARG A 1168 -53.70 -44.77 3.77
CA ARG A 1168 -53.87 -45.42 5.08
C ARG A 1168 -52.68 -46.29 5.52
N ALA A 1169 -51.64 -46.45 4.70
CA ALA A 1169 -50.51 -47.33 5.01
C ALA A 1169 -49.26 -46.61 5.55
N ALA A 1170 -49.15 -45.28 5.47
CA ALA A 1170 -47.93 -44.53 5.86
C ALA A 1170 -48.09 -43.65 7.11
N ALA A 1171 -49.20 -43.76 7.86
CA ALA A 1171 -49.42 -43.00 9.10
C ALA A 1171 -48.77 -43.66 10.34
N TRP A 1172 -47.50 -44.04 10.26
CA TRP A 1172 -46.70 -44.53 11.40
C TRP A 1172 -45.46 -43.66 11.64
N GLY A 1173 -45.62 -42.32 11.63
CA GLY A 1173 -44.51 -41.40 11.85
C GLY A 1173 -44.81 -40.07 12.58
N GLU A 1174 -46.07 -39.70 12.84
CA GLU A 1174 -46.37 -38.37 13.42
C GLU A 1174 -46.21 -38.25 14.95
N ASN A 1175 -45.60 -39.21 15.65
CA ASN A 1175 -45.40 -39.12 17.12
C ASN A 1175 -44.00 -39.49 17.60
N ALA A 1176 -42.94 -38.95 16.99
CA ALA A 1176 -41.56 -39.16 17.45
C ALA A 1176 -40.77 -37.87 17.76
N TRP A 1177 -41.45 -36.79 18.17
CA TRP A 1177 -40.81 -35.52 18.58
C TRP A 1177 -41.11 -35.08 20.03
N TYR A 1178 -41.23 -36.03 20.97
CA TYR A 1178 -41.11 -35.73 22.41
C TYR A 1178 -40.47 -36.92 23.12
N GLY A 1179 -39.20 -36.78 23.52
CA GLY A 1179 -38.50 -37.80 24.29
C GLY A 1179 -36.97 -37.70 24.27
N MET A 1180 -36.43 -36.56 24.67
CA MET A 1180 -35.07 -36.48 25.24
C MET A 1180 -35.16 -35.68 26.55
N GLU A 1181 -35.15 -36.40 27.67
CA GLU A 1181 -34.55 -35.94 28.94
C GLU A 1181 -33.10 -36.44 28.98
#